data_AF-A0AAN7H3E8-F1
#
_entry.id   AF-A0AAN7H3E8-F1
#
_cell.length_a   1.000
_cell.length_b   1.000
_cell.length_c   1.000
_cell.angle_alpha   90.00
_cell.angle_beta   90.00
_cell.angle_gamma   90.00
#
_symmetry.space_group_name_H-M   'P 1'
#
loop_
_entity.id
_entity.type
_entity.pdbx_description
1 polymer ?
#
loop_
_entity_poly.entity_id
_entity_poly.type
_entity_poly.pdbx_seq_one_letter_code
_entity_poly.pdbx_strand_id
1 'polypeptide(L)'
;MTLGKQYPTSPSTHLVGSCLGLLAAFAISCSENIRKLVEVGPELVVVAFRLGLAVQNKTVSVVSGFDGAATMSYAVAGVDRASASELVGTFCQTQSLSPAVRLYVSAVGKGNATISGPPGQLRDFFSSHPILKSAKIPLRGLFHSSALYDASKVAARVENMSAKLRQRAGRLDIISNAEGESTIPTGPAEQSLEAILSQILLQQMQWDLVTKRAAEPTKGSGSPGTAILPFAAGSVQGLAAVLREPGSRDAATVHVVDTAGDARSGTHYDAADPASGKNRRKIAIIGFSGRFPEAENNEEFWSLFLAGLDVVKEIPKDRFDPQLYLDPTGKRKNTSGATKGCFVKNPDLFDSRFFGIDDYRECNAGQNIDTYFVPGGSRAFLPGRINYPFRFRGPSFDVDTGCSSGLAAVHIAWSSIWTHDCDVAITFDDSADGCCRAESVATVLLKRLDAAILDGDPVYGIILGAVTNHSAEARVIFSRILNSADIDSSEVSYIEMYAGGNSSVLLEEAPVQLLPASHHRHTDQDDARPMHVVAVSAKSQTALRRNIRALVNYLDAHPDTSIGSLAYTTIARRVHYDFRAAVEGKTVQEVRQGLLAVETKEHRAQQGDVPVGFCFTGQGAQYLGMGRRLLEMPQFKSFVAGLDEVVRLQGFETILSIIDGSCTTPLDQLPPARVQLATAVLQMALGKFWRSLGITPQLVVGHSLGEYAAMNSAGGLAIKATQLKVQFAFHSAQSCATIAFRDPSVPLLSPRLGQAVTSAADLGAPAAYLARHCRETVNFCTALQATRASGAMSDRMVWVEPVMVQEVAPPTAQHVPARLPASKQQGGSAMADRFRAVLAEEVGAPVSDVQDNVELAELGVDSLLALTISDRLLEELGVKDLIQIVAGGSDVSEPEPDSASSMPPGSSSSGNPPRTAHTSAPTPPASTLSLSGSGSDCYVVDKKDLAPFTPTSVPPRVTVYGLNSPFVKNTAAMPFCRLDDLVGAYIAELRRRQPRGPYHVGGWSAGGICAYRAAQRLVEEHGEAVHGLVLLDSPNPVGSKKLPERLYGEFEKRGMFGSAAKRNMLWLLRRREGRDLEANGSDAIVPAEGIVVEVVKGANHFNLMQKPAVER
;
A
#
# COMPACT_ATOMS: atom_id res chain seq x y z
N MET A 1 -3.49 -15.75 20.17
CA MET A 1 -4.05 -15.57 21.53
C MET A 1 -5.23 -14.65 21.36
N THR A 2 -6.45 -15.13 21.56
CA THR A 2 -7.67 -14.32 21.46
C THR A 2 -8.42 -14.46 22.79
N LEU A 3 -8.71 -13.31 23.41
CA LEU A 3 -9.41 -13.09 24.68
C LEU A 3 -8.69 -13.68 25.90
N GLY A 4 -8.27 -12.81 26.83
CA GLY A 4 -7.47 -13.08 28.04
C GLY A 4 -8.04 -14.03 29.09
N LYS A 5 -8.74 -15.10 28.70
CA LYS A 5 -9.17 -16.20 29.56
C LYS A 5 -8.22 -17.39 29.34
N GLN A 6 -7.57 -17.83 30.41
CA GLN A 6 -6.68 -19.00 30.36
C GLN A 6 -7.49 -20.27 30.04
N TYR A 7 -6.89 -21.19 29.28
CA TYR A 7 -7.47 -22.51 29.04
C TYR A 7 -7.64 -23.25 30.38
N PRO A 8 -8.72 -24.02 30.60
CA PRO A 8 -8.92 -24.71 31.87
C PRO A 8 -7.82 -25.73 32.13
N THR A 9 -7.01 -25.51 33.15
CA THR A 9 -5.87 -26.35 33.55
C THR A 9 -5.90 -26.79 35.01
N SER A 10 -6.83 -26.24 35.81
CA SER A 10 -6.91 -26.54 37.25
C SER A 10 -7.76 -27.78 37.53
N PRO A 11 -7.36 -28.67 38.45
CA PRO A 11 -8.22 -29.75 38.96
C PRO A 11 -9.48 -29.25 39.70
N SER A 12 -9.56 -27.94 40.01
CA SER A 12 -10.78 -27.29 40.50
C SER A 12 -11.79 -26.94 39.41
N THR A 13 -11.52 -27.28 38.14
CA THR A 13 -12.41 -27.04 37.02
C THR A 13 -13.18 -28.32 36.68
N HIS A 14 -14.50 -28.26 36.71
CA HIS A 14 -15.38 -29.36 36.34
C HIS A 14 -16.13 -29.04 35.04
N LEU A 15 -16.25 -30.04 34.17
CA LEU A 15 -16.92 -29.90 32.90
C LEU A 15 -18.33 -30.49 32.98
N VAL A 16 -19.33 -29.69 32.62
CA VAL A 16 -20.73 -30.10 32.60
C VAL A 16 -21.23 -30.05 31.17
N GLY A 17 -21.66 -31.21 30.65
CA GLY A 17 -22.22 -31.33 29.30
C GLY A 17 -23.58 -31.99 29.34
N SER A 18 -24.61 -31.35 28.77
CA SER A 18 -25.95 -31.94 28.64
C SER A 18 -26.07 -32.71 27.34
N CYS A 19 -26.42 -34.01 27.38
CA CYS A 19 -26.57 -34.86 26.20
C CYS A 19 -25.34 -34.74 25.26
N LEU A 20 -25.51 -34.21 24.04
CA LEU A 20 -24.43 -33.97 23.07
C LEU A 20 -23.31 -33.07 23.60
N GLY A 21 -23.61 -32.20 24.60
CA GLY A 21 -22.62 -31.38 25.28
C GLY A 21 -21.52 -32.19 25.98
N LEU A 22 -21.74 -33.48 26.28
CA LEU A 22 -20.69 -34.37 26.78
C LEU A 22 -19.54 -34.56 25.79
N LEU A 23 -19.80 -34.53 24.47
CA LEU A 23 -18.76 -34.60 23.45
C LEU A 23 -17.87 -33.34 23.45
N ALA A 24 -18.48 -32.16 23.65
CA ALA A 24 -17.75 -30.91 23.79
C ALA A 24 -16.94 -30.86 25.09
N ALA A 25 -17.54 -31.32 26.21
CA ALA A 25 -16.84 -31.47 27.47
C ALA A 25 -15.63 -32.43 27.34
N PHE A 26 -15.79 -33.53 26.63
CA PHE A 26 -14.68 -34.45 26.34
C PHE A 26 -13.58 -33.80 25.50
N ALA A 27 -13.93 -33.05 24.45
CA ALA A 27 -12.97 -32.32 23.63
C ALA A 27 -12.08 -31.39 24.45
N ILE A 28 -12.70 -30.69 25.42
CA ILE A 28 -12.02 -29.77 26.33
C ILE A 28 -11.15 -30.55 27.31
N SER A 29 -11.68 -31.62 27.91
CA SER A 29 -10.97 -32.48 28.87
C SER A 29 -9.72 -33.13 28.28
N CYS A 30 -9.75 -33.58 27.03
CA CYS A 30 -8.63 -34.28 26.38
C CYS A 30 -7.66 -33.33 25.66
N SER A 31 -7.76 -32.01 25.88
CA SER A 31 -6.95 -30.99 25.22
C SER A 31 -6.25 -30.11 26.25
N GLU A 32 -5.00 -29.72 25.98
CA GLU A 32 -4.18 -28.94 26.93
C GLU A 32 -4.30 -27.43 26.71
N ASN A 33 -4.71 -27.04 25.52
CA ASN A 33 -4.79 -25.66 25.05
C ASN A 33 -5.66 -25.59 23.80
N ILE A 34 -5.97 -24.37 23.36
CA ILE A 34 -6.85 -24.13 22.21
C ILE A 34 -6.32 -24.75 20.90
N ARG A 35 -4.99 -24.81 20.72
CA ARG A 35 -4.38 -25.44 19.53
C ARG A 35 -4.69 -26.93 19.50
N LYS A 36 -4.52 -27.60 20.65
CA LYS A 36 -4.82 -29.03 20.82
C LYS A 36 -6.31 -29.34 20.76
N LEU A 37 -7.16 -28.39 21.14
CA LEU A 37 -8.61 -28.48 20.96
C LEU A 37 -9.01 -28.41 19.48
N VAL A 38 -8.42 -27.51 18.70
CA VAL A 38 -8.66 -27.41 17.24
C VAL A 38 -8.18 -28.66 16.49
N GLU A 39 -7.15 -29.34 16.97
CA GLU A 39 -6.72 -30.63 16.41
C GLU A 39 -7.76 -31.75 16.63
N VAL A 40 -8.45 -31.77 17.78
CA VAL A 40 -9.40 -32.84 18.16
C VAL A 40 -10.84 -32.56 17.73
N GLY A 41 -11.22 -31.28 17.72
CA GLY A 41 -12.59 -30.84 17.41
C GLY A 41 -13.18 -31.47 16.15
N PRO A 42 -12.49 -31.44 14.98
CA PRO A 42 -13.00 -32.04 13.75
C PRO A 42 -13.30 -33.53 13.87
N GLU A 43 -12.48 -34.30 14.59
CA GLU A 43 -12.72 -35.75 14.78
C GLU A 43 -13.97 -36.00 15.65
N LEU A 44 -14.18 -35.20 16.69
CA LEU A 44 -15.39 -35.29 17.52
C LEU A 44 -16.65 -34.79 16.81
N VAL A 45 -16.52 -33.85 15.87
CA VAL A 45 -17.61 -33.46 14.97
C VAL A 45 -18.02 -34.64 14.08
N VAL A 46 -17.06 -35.45 13.59
CA VAL A 46 -17.37 -36.67 12.84
C VAL A 46 -18.09 -37.70 13.72
N VAL A 47 -17.67 -37.87 14.98
CA VAL A 47 -18.38 -38.74 15.93
C VAL A 47 -19.80 -38.25 16.19
N ALA A 48 -19.98 -36.95 16.42
CA ALA A 48 -21.29 -36.32 16.61
C ALA A 48 -22.20 -36.48 15.37
N PHE A 49 -21.63 -36.35 14.16
CA PHE A 49 -22.36 -36.54 12.91
C PHE A 49 -22.81 -37.99 12.73
N ARG A 50 -21.92 -38.97 12.99
CA ARG A 50 -22.26 -40.40 12.95
C ARG A 50 -23.32 -40.78 13.96
N LEU A 51 -23.26 -40.18 15.16
CA LEU A 51 -24.28 -40.31 16.19
C LEU A 51 -25.62 -39.73 15.71
N GLY A 52 -25.62 -38.53 15.13
CA GLY A 52 -26.81 -37.91 14.54
C GLY A 52 -27.47 -38.77 13.46
N LEU A 53 -26.68 -39.32 12.53
CA LEU A 53 -27.16 -40.27 11.51
C LEU A 53 -27.74 -41.55 12.13
N ALA A 54 -27.12 -42.07 13.19
CA ALA A 54 -27.64 -43.24 13.92
C ALA A 54 -29.04 -42.96 14.46
N VAL A 55 -29.19 -41.81 15.10
CA VAL A 55 -30.44 -41.37 15.72
C VAL A 55 -31.49 -41.07 14.68
N GLN A 56 -31.12 -40.43 13.57
CA GLN A 56 -32.03 -40.17 12.45
C GLN A 56 -32.54 -41.49 11.84
N ASN A 57 -31.64 -42.44 11.53
CA ASN A 57 -32.03 -43.74 10.98
C ASN A 57 -32.95 -44.50 11.94
N LYS A 58 -32.64 -44.46 13.25
CA LYS A 58 -33.51 -45.08 14.26
C LYS A 58 -34.87 -44.39 14.35
N THR A 59 -34.89 -43.06 14.33
CA THR A 59 -36.13 -42.27 14.40
C THR A 59 -37.01 -42.53 13.19
N VAL A 60 -36.46 -42.56 11.98
CA VAL A 60 -37.19 -42.91 10.74
C VAL A 60 -37.69 -44.35 10.77
N SER A 61 -36.95 -45.28 11.38
CA SER A 61 -37.42 -46.68 11.53
C SER A 61 -38.62 -46.83 12.48
N VAL A 62 -38.83 -45.86 13.38
CA VAL A 62 -39.88 -45.87 14.40
C VAL A 62 -41.07 -45.00 14.00
N VAL A 63 -40.84 -43.91 13.27
CA VAL A 63 -41.86 -42.92 12.89
C VAL A 63 -42.08 -42.98 11.38
N SER A 64 -43.22 -43.52 10.95
CA SER A 64 -43.63 -43.52 9.54
C SER A 64 -43.97 -42.10 9.06
N GLY A 65 -43.50 -41.72 7.87
CA GLY A 65 -43.83 -40.44 7.24
C GLY A 65 -43.18 -39.20 7.86
N PHE A 66 -42.03 -39.33 8.52
CA PHE A 66 -41.33 -38.21 9.15
C PHE A 66 -40.81 -37.18 8.13
N ASP A 67 -41.29 -35.94 8.20
CA ASP A 67 -40.93 -34.81 7.33
C ASP A 67 -39.69 -34.02 7.79
N GLY A 68 -39.08 -34.41 8.92
CA GLY A 68 -37.91 -33.74 9.49
C GLY A 68 -38.21 -32.47 10.30
N ALA A 69 -39.48 -32.06 10.43
CA ALA A 69 -39.86 -30.80 11.10
C ALA A 69 -40.48 -31.01 12.50
N ALA A 70 -41.13 -32.15 12.75
CA ALA A 70 -41.80 -32.41 14.02
C ALA A 70 -40.84 -32.66 15.21
N THR A 71 -41.21 -32.16 16.39
CA THR A 71 -40.51 -32.45 17.66
C THR A 71 -40.84 -33.86 18.15
N MET A 72 -39.83 -34.52 18.73
CA MET A 72 -39.90 -35.84 19.34
C MET A 72 -39.95 -35.81 20.87
N SER A 73 -39.91 -34.62 21.48
CA SER A 73 -39.74 -34.49 22.94
C SER A 73 -40.44 -33.26 23.51
N TYR A 74 -41.13 -33.46 24.63
CA TYR A 74 -41.78 -32.40 25.41
C TYR A 74 -41.25 -32.38 26.84
N ALA A 75 -40.90 -31.20 27.34
CA ALA A 75 -40.68 -30.97 28.76
C ALA A 75 -42.04 -30.85 29.45
N VAL A 76 -42.23 -31.52 30.58
CA VAL A 76 -43.44 -31.49 31.40
C VAL A 76 -43.07 -30.98 32.79
N ALA A 77 -43.73 -29.91 33.22
CA ALA A 77 -43.50 -29.28 34.51
C ALA A 77 -44.47 -29.79 35.58
N GLY A 78 -44.02 -29.82 36.84
CA GLY A 78 -44.85 -30.15 37.99
C GLY A 78 -45.07 -31.65 38.22
N VAL A 79 -44.23 -32.50 37.61
CA VAL A 79 -44.32 -33.96 37.71
C VAL A 79 -42.94 -34.50 38.05
N ASP A 80 -42.86 -35.39 39.03
CA ASP A 80 -41.62 -36.10 39.38
C ASP A 80 -41.41 -37.35 38.51
N ARG A 81 -40.26 -38.00 38.66
CA ARG A 81 -39.89 -39.17 37.86
C ARG A 81 -40.89 -40.31 37.99
N ALA A 82 -41.33 -40.62 39.20
CA ALA A 82 -42.21 -41.75 39.47
C ALA A 82 -43.58 -41.52 38.81
N SER A 83 -44.15 -40.34 39.03
CA SER A 83 -45.43 -39.92 38.46
C SER A 83 -45.40 -39.87 36.94
N ALA A 84 -44.33 -39.32 36.35
CA ALA A 84 -44.19 -39.26 34.88
C ALA A 84 -44.08 -40.65 34.27
N SER A 85 -43.34 -41.57 34.91
CA SER A 85 -43.17 -42.93 34.42
C SER A 85 -44.46 -43.75 34.54
N GLU A 86 -45.23 -43.55 35.61
CA GLU A 86 -46.54 -44.18 35.81
C GLU A 86 -47.58 -43.70 34.80
N LEU A 87 -47.68 -42.38 34.56
CA LEU A 87 -48.59 -41.80 33.57
C LEU A 87 -48.27 -42.30 32.15
N VAL A 88 -47.00 -42.29 31.78
CA VAL A 88 -46.53 -42.80 30.47
C VAL A 88 -46.80 -44.30 30.35
N GLY A 89 -46.51 -45.07 31.41
CA GLY A 89 -46.72 -46.51 31.44
C GLY A 89 -48.19 -46.89 31.29
N THR A 90 -49.07 -46.24 32.04
CA THR A 90 -50.53 -46.43 31.98
C THR A 90 -51.05 -46.11 30.58
N PHE A 91 -50.68 -44.96 30.01
CA PHE A 91 -51.08 -44.59 28.65
C PHE A 91 -50.62 -45.62 27.60
N CYS A 92 -49.37 -46.06 27.66
CA CYS A 92 -48.84 -47.03 26.71
C CYS A 92 -49.54 -48.39 26.82
N GLN A 93 -49.93 -48.80 28.03
CA GLN A 93 -50.71 -50.03 28.26
C GLN A 93 -52.14 -49.89 27.71
N THR A 94 -52.83 -48.77 27.99
CA THR A 94 -54.19 -48.51 27.50
C THR A 94 -54.24 -48.46 25.97
N GLN A 95 -53.22 -47.89 25.32
CA GLN A 95 -53.11 -47.79 23.87
C GLN A 95 -52.48 -49.03 23.20
N SER A 96 -52.12 -50.07 23.97
CA SER A 96 -51.48 -51.30 23.47
C SER A 96 -50.24 -51.04 22.58
N LEU A 97 -49.40 -50.06 22.95
CA LEU A 97 -48.25 -49.65 22.14
C LEU A 97 -47.11 -50.65 22.24
N SER A 98 -46.51 -51.00 21.09
CA SER A 98 -45.34 -51.87 21.06
C SER A 98 -44.09 -51.17 21.65
N PRO A 99 -43.10 -51.92 22.17
CA PRO A 99 -41.89 -51.32 22.75
C PRO A 99 -41.11 -50.38 21.82
N ALA A 100 -41.27 -50.54 20.50
CA ALA A 100 -40.58 -49.72 19.51
C ALA A 100 -41.22 -48.33 19.30
N VAL A 101 -42.53 -48.18 19.54
CA VAL A 101 -43.29 -46.94 19.29
C VAL A 101 -43.89 -46.31 20.56
N ARG A 102 -43.63 -46.90 21.73
CA ARG A 102 -44.12 -46.40 23.02
C ARG A 102 -43.45 -45.08 23.40
N LEU A 103 -44.16 -44.28 24.18
CA LEU A 103 -43.60 -43.11 24.86
C LEU A 103 -42.69 -43.55 26.00
N TYR A 104 -41.69 -42.72 26.33
CA TYR A 104 -40.79 -42.96 27.45
C TYR A 104 -40.28 -41.66 28.05
N VAL A 105 -39.89 -41.70 29.32
CA VAL A 105 -39.25 -40.56 29.99
C VAL A 105 -37.76 -40.55 29.61
N SER A 106 -37.32 -39.55 28.86
CA SER A 106 -35.95 -39.45 28.34
C SER A 106 -35.01 -38.63 29.23
N ALA A 107 -35.56 -37.72 30.02
CA ALA A 107 -34.79 -36.93 31.00
C ALA A 107 -35.64 -36.58 32.22
N VAL A 108 -35.00 -36.39 33.37
CA VAL A 108 -35.63 -35.98 34.63
C VAL A 108 -34.86 -34.85 35.28
N GLY A 109 -35.57 -33.95 35.93
CA GLY A 109 -35.02 -32.82 36.69
C GLY A 109 -35.85 -32.53 37.95
N LYS A 110 -35.45 -31.51 38.72
CA LYS A 110 -36.15 -31.12 39.96
C LYS A 110 -37.55 -30.58 39.63
N GLY A 111 -38.58 -31.42 39.77
CA GLY A 111 -39.99 -31.09 39.51
C GLY A 111 -40.36 -31.01 38.02
N ASN A 112 -39.56 -31.59 37.13
CA ASN A 112 -39.88 -31.71 35.71
C ASN A 112 -39.37 -33.03 35.11
N ALA A 113 -39.98 -33.44 34.01
CA ALA A 113 -39.59 -34.61 33.25
C ALA A 113 -39.70 -34.33 31.75
N THR A 114 -38.87 -34.94 30.92
CA THR A 114 -38.97 -34.90 29.46
C THR A 114 -39.54 -36.22 28.97
N ILE A 115 -40.64 -36.14 28.23
CA ILE A 115 -41.30 -37.30 27.62
C ILE A 115 -41.00 -37.27 26.12
N SER A 116 -40.52 -38.40 25.60
CA SER A 116 -40.11 -38.57 24.22
C SER A 116 -40.83 -39.75 23.55
N GLY A 117 -41.01 -39.65 22.23
CA GLY A 117 -41.63 -40.69 21.42
C GLY A 117 -42.19 -40.15 20.10
N PRO A 118 -42.93 -40.97 19.34
CA PRO A 118 -43.51 -40.54 18.06
C PRO A 118 -44.45 -39.33 18.21
N PRO A 119 -44.46 -38.36 17.28
CA PRO A 119 -45.24 -37.12 17.43
C PRO A 119 -46.75 -37.34 17.55
N GLY A 120 -47.29 -38.34 16.82
CA GLY A 120 -48.69 -38.73 16.94
C GLY A 120 -49.04 -39.21 18.35
N GLN A 121 -48.21 -40.07 18.92
CA GLN A 121 -48.42 -40.61 20.28
C GLN A 121 -48.26 -39.53 21.36
N LEU A 122 -47.31 -38.61 21.19
CA LEU A 122 -47.15 -37.47 22.10
C LEU A 122 -48.38 -36.57 22.07
N ARG A 123 -48.93 -36.28 20.89
CA ARG A 123 -50.15 -35.48 20.75
C ARG A 123 -51.33 -36.15 21.46
N ASP A 124 -51.49 -37.45 21.27
CA ASP A 124 -52.61 -38.20 21.84
C ASP A 124 -52.47 -38.29 23.38
N PHE A 125 -51.24 -38.47 23.89
CA PHE A 125 -50.94 -38.44 25.33
C PHE A 125 -51.24 -37.10 26.00
N PHE A 126 -50.84 -35.98 25.39
CA PHE A 126 -51.15 -34.66 25.95
C PHE A 126 -52.63 -34.30 25.81
N SER A 127 -53.30 -34.81 24.78
CA SER A 127 -54.75 -34.65 24.62
C SER A 127 -55.52 -35.41 25.71
N SER A 128 -55.03 -36.57 26.14
CA SER A 128 -55.63 -37.34 27.25
C SER A 128 -55.21 -36.83 28.64
N HIS A 129 -54.22 -35.94 28.74
CA HIS A 129 -53.72 -35.38 30.00
C HIS A 129 -53.62 -33.83 29.95
N PRO A 130 -54.73 -33.10 29.78
CA PRO A 130 -54.72 -31.65 29.59
C PRO A 130 -54.24 -30.86 30.82
N ILE A 131 -54.21 -31.50 31.99
CA ILE A 131 -53.71 -30.90 33.25
C ILE A 131 -52.19 -30.72 33.23
N LEU A 132 -51.48 -31.50 32.39
CA LEU A 132 -50.02 -31.43 32.29
C LEU A 132 -49.59 -30.17 31.54
N LYS A 133 -48.78 -29.33 32.21
CA LYS A 133 -48.12 -28.19 31.55
C LYS A 133 -46.91 -28.70 30.78
N SER A 134 -46.99 -28.68 29.45
CA SER A 134 -45.92 -29.15 28.57
C SER A 134 -45.37 -28.06 27.65
N ALA A 135 -44.10 -28.17 27.30
CA ALA A 135 -43.40 -27.30 26.37
C ALA A 135 -42.62 -28.14 25.34
N LYS A 136 -42.70 -27.75 24.06
CA LYS A 136 -41.97 -28.43 22.98
C LYS A 136 -40.48 -28.19 23.12
N ILE A 137 -39.68 -29.26 23.04
CA ILE A 137 -38.22 -29.16 22.92
C ILE A 137 -37.88 -29.32 21.44
N PRO A 138 -36.98 -28.51 20.84
CA PRO A 138 -36.62 -28.64 19.43
C PRO A 138 -35.71 -29.86 19.14
N LEU A 139 -36.01 -31.02 19.74
CA LEU A 139 -35.30 -32.27 19.53
C LEU A 139 -36.05 -33.09 18.48
N ARG A 140 -35.37 -33.40 17.36
CA ARG A 140 -35.95 -34.06 16.18
C ARG A 140 -35.61 -35.56 16.09
N GLY A 141 -34.92 -36.08 17.10
CA GLY A 141 -34.50 -37.47 17.16
C GLY A 141 -34.83 -38.09 18.52
N LEU A 142 -34.92 -39.41 18.57
CA LEU A 142 -35.17 -40.17 19.79
C LEU A 142 -33.84 -40.55 20.47
N PHE A 143 -33.60 -40.05 21.68
CA PHE A 143 -32.37 -40.30 22.47
C PHE A 143 -32.71 -40.96 23.80
N HIS A 144 -31.69 -41.38 24.58
CA HIS A 144 -31.83 -41.79 25.98
C HIS A 144 -32.80 -42.98 26.24
N SER A 145 -32.73 -44.04 25.43
CA SER A 145 -33.56 -45.23 25.61
C SER A 145 -32.88 -46.53 25.16
N SER A 146 -32.62 -47.41 26.11
CA SER A 146 -32.13 -48.78 25.89
C SER A 146 -33.13 -49.67 25.15
N ALA A 147 -34.41 -49.28 25.08
CA ALA A 147 -35.39 -49.97 24.25
C ALA A 147 -35.20 -49.68 22.74
N LEU A 148 -34.51 -48.58 22.39
CA LEU A 148 -34.29 -48.16 21.02
C LEU A 148 -32.91 -48.53 20.49
N TYR A 149 -31.89 -48.51 21.35
CA TYR A 149 -30.49 -48.69 20.97
C TYR A 149 -29.88 -49.93 21.64
N ASP A 150 -28.95 -50.55 20.94
CA ASP A 150 -28.23 -51.75 21.39
C ASP A 150 -26.81 -51.35 21.85
N ALA A 151 -26.45 -51.77 23.05
CA ALA A 151 -25.15 -51.47 23.66
C ALA A 151 -23.97 -52.01 22.83
N SER A 152 -24.13 -53.17 22.18
CA SER A 152 -23.07 -53.77 21.35
C SER A 152 -22.72 -52.92 20.11
N LYS A 153 -23.63 -52.03 19.69
CA LYS A 153 -23.46 -51.18 18.50
C LYS A 153 -22.88 -49.80 18.81
N VAL A 154 -22.60 -49.51 20.09
CA VAL A 154 -22.02 -48.23 20.51
C VAL A 154 -20.52 -48.17 20.20
N ALA A 155 -19.78 -49.24 20.47
CA ALA A 155 -18.34 -49.36 20.17
C ALA A 155 -18.03 -49.11 18.68
N ALA A 156 -18.86 -49.67 17.79
CA ALA A 156 -18.77 -49.47 16.33
C ALA A 156 -18.85 -47.99 15.88
N ARG A 157 -19.37 -47.09 16.73
CA ARG A 157 -19.42 -45.64 16.44
C ARG A 157 -18.11 -44.93 16.73
N VAL A 158 -17.19 -45.60 17.43
CA VAL A 158 -15.88 -45.12 17.88
C VAL A 158 -14.73 -45.82 17.11
N GLU A 159 -14.98 -46.93 16.42
CA GLU A 159 -14.00 -47.77 15.71
C GLU A 159 -13.13 -47.07 14.63
N ASN A 160 -13.51 -45.89 14.15
CA ASN A 160 -12.82 -45.16 13.06
C ASN A 160 -12.16 -43.84 13.52
N MET A 161 -11.67 -43.79 14.76
CA MET A 161 -10.88 -42.66 15.26
C MET A 161 -9.42 -42.70 14.80
N SER A 162 -8.78 -41.54 14.71
CA SER A 162 -7.35 -41.50 14.44
C SER A 162 -6.55 -42.09 15.61
N ALA A 163 -5.36 -42.61 15.31
CA ALA A 163 -4.42 -43.05 16.35
C ALA A 163 -4.07 -41.91 17.34
N LYS A 164 -4.10 -40.65 16.85
CA LYS A 164 -3.83 -39.46 17.66
C LYS A 164 -4.92 -39.19 18.69
N LEU A 165 -6.19 -39.44 18.35
CA LEU A 165 -7.31 -39.29 19.28
C LEU A 165 -7.34 -40.45 20.28
N ARG A 166 -7.13 -41.70 19.83
CA ARG A 166 -7.10 -42.89 20.71
C ARG A 166 -6.07 -42.79 21.83
N GLN A 167 -4.92 -42.17 21.56
CA GLN A 167 -3.84 -42.00 22.54
C GLN A 167 -4.11 -40.88 23.56
N ARG A 168 -5.18 -40.10 23.41
CA ARG A 168 -5.51 -39.05 24.39
C ARG A 168 -6.29 -39.61 25.56
N ALA A 169 -6.10 -39.01 26.72
CA ALA A 169 -6.86 -39.28 27.93
C ALA A 169 -7.53 -38.00 28.43
N GLY A 170 -8.67 -38.14 29.09
CA GLY A 170 -9.34 -37.02 29.76
C GLY A 170 -8.49 -36.51 30.92
N ARG A 171 -8.40 -35.18 31.08
CA ARG A 171 -7.61 -34.54 32.16
C ARG A 171 -8.46 -33.80 33.17
N LEU A 172 -9.65 -33.40 32.73
CA LEU A 172 -10.64 -32.70 33.55
C LEU A 172 -11.84 -33.62 33.74
N ASP A 173 -12.37 -33.62 34.96
CA ASP A 173 -13.54 -34.42 35.28
C ASP A 173 -14.75 -33.90 34.52
N ILE A 174 -15.42 -34.83 33.84
CA ILE A 174 -16.69 -34.59 33.15
C ILE A 174 -17.78 -35.19 34.01
N ILE A 175 -18.76 -34.38 34.40
CA ILE A 175 -19.87 -34.85 35.24
C ILE A 175 -20.79 -35.76 34.42
N SER A 176 -21.09 -36.92 34.98
CA SER A 176 -21.94 -37.94 34.36
C SER A 176 -23.42 -37.51 34.34
N ASN A 177 -24.11 -37.75 33.22
CA ASN A 177 -25.53 -37.46 33.02
C ASN A 177 -26.45 -38.60 33.48
N ALA A 178 -25.90 -39.73 33.93
CA ALA A 178 -26.67 -40.93 34.22
C ALA A 178 -26.62 -41.35 35.69
N GLU A 179 -27.47 -42.32 36.05
CA GLU A 179 -27.38 -43.03 37.33
C GLU A 179 -26.11 -43.87 37.41
N GLY A 180 -25.56 -44.00 38.62
CA GLY A 180 -24.28 -44.67 38.86
C GLY A 180 -23.17 -43.67 39.15
N GLU A 181 -22.05 -43.79 38.44
CA GLU A 181 -20.83 -43.00 38.67
C GLU A 181 -21.06 -41.48 38.55
N SER A 182 -20.38 -40.72 39.39
CA SER A 182 -20.49 -39.25 39.46
C SER A 182 -19.79 -38.54 38.29
N THR A 183 -18.74 -39.15 37.73
CA THR A 183 -17.95 -38.63 36.61
C THR A 183 -17.82 -39.66 35.48
N ILE A 184 -17.50 -39.19 34.27
CA ILE A 184 -17.13 -40.05 33.14
C ILE A 184 -15.68 -40.52 33.33
N PRO A 185 -15.34 -41.78 33.02
CA PRO A 185 -13.96 -42.26 33.09
C PRO A 185 -12.99 -41.38 32.29
N THR A 186 -11.90 -40.95 32.92
CA THR A 186 -10.84 -40.10 32.35
C THR A 186 -9.72 -40.91 31.67
N GLY A 187 -10.00 -42.16 31.31
CA GLY A 187 -9.08 -43.09 30.64
C GLY A 187 -8.83 -42.79 29.15
N PRO A 188 -8.37 -43.79 28.36
CA PRO A 188 -8.19 -43.65 26.92
C PRO A 188 -9.47 -43.14 26.23
N ALA A 189 -9.30 -42.30 25.21
CA ALA A 189 -10.40 -41.61 24.54
C ALA A 189 -11.53 -42.54 24.08
N GLU A 190 -11.18 -43.76 23.66
CA GLU A 190 -12.13 -44.79 23.25
C GLU A 190 -13.08 -45.16 24.38
N GLN A 191 -12.56 -45.44 25.58
CA GLN A 191 -13.36 -45.80 26.74
C GLN A 191 -14.26 -44.63 27.19
N SER A 192 -13.72 -43.42 27.24
CA SER A 192 -14.50 -42.22 27.62
C SER A 192 -15.61 -41.92 26.61
N LEU A 193 -15.32 -42.04 25.31
CA LEU A 193 -16.30 -41.80 24.25
C LEU A 193 -17.38 -42.88 24.19
N GLU A 194 -17.02 -44.15 24.37
CA GLU A 194 -18.01 -45.23 24.48
C GLU A 194 -18.95 -45.01 25.68
N ALA A 195 -18.41 -44.60 26.82
CA ALA A 195 -19.21 -44.24 28.00
C ALA A 195 -20.15 -43.05 27.69
N ILE A 196 -19.64 -41.99 27.06
CA ILE A 196 -20.44 -40.81 26.67
C ILE A 196 -21.55 -41.18 25.69
N LEU A 197 -21.23 -41.93 24.63
CA LEU A 197 -22.21 -42.33 23.62
C LEU A 197 -23.27 -43.27 24.22
N SER A 198 -22.87 -44.14 25.15
CA SER A 198 -23.80 -44.99 25.90
C SER A 198 -24.79 -44.15 26.73
N GLN A 199 -24.32 -43.09 27.39
CA GLN A 199 -25.20 -42.18 28.13
C GLN A 199 -26.16 -41.41 27.21
N ILE A 200 -25.69 -40.96 26.05
CA ILE A 200 -26.52 -40.20 25.10
C ILE A 200 -27.61 -41.09 24.46
N LEU A 201 -27.27 -42.34 24.12
CA LEU A 201 -28.19 -43.22 23.40
C LEU A 201 -29.08 -44.07 24.31
N LEU A 202 -28.51 -44.68 25.35
CA LEU A 202 -29.15 -45.77 26.09
C LEU A 202 -29.80 -45.32 27.40
N GLN A 203 -29.20 -44.34 28.08
CA GLN A 203 -29.53 -44.04 29.48
C GLN A 203 -30.39 -42.78 29.60
N GLN A 204 -31.34 -42.82 30.53
CA GLN A 204 -32.17 -41.65 30.89
C GLN A 204 -31.28 -40.57 31.51
N MET A 205 -31.42 -39.34 31.03
CA MET A 205 -30.64 -38.20 31.53
C MET A 205 -31.17 -37.71 32.90
N GLN A 206 -30.30 -37.64 33.90
CA GLN A 206 -30.62 -37.24 35.29
C GLN A 206 -30.08 -35.83 35.60
N TRP A 207 -30.79 -34.78 35.17
CA TRP A 207 -30.32 -33.40 35.33
C TRP A 207 -30.28 -32.92 36.78
N ASP A 208 -31.15 -33.47 37.62
CA ASP A 208 -31.14 -33.26 39.07
C ASP A 208 -29.88 -33.83 39.75
N LEU A 209 -29.37 -34.98 39.28
CA LEU A 209 -28.10 -35.52 39.75
C LEU A 209 -26.91 -34.72 39.23
N VAL A 210 -26.93 -34.30 37.96
CA VAL A 210 -25.87 -33.47 37.36
C VAL A 210 -25.69 -32.17 38.15
N THR A 211 -26.78 -31.48 38.47
CA THR A 211 -26.74 -30.22 39.24
C THR A 211 -26.26 -30.42 40.68
N LYS A 212 -26.63 -31.54 41.33
CA LYS A 212 -26.12 -31.90 42.66
C LYS A 212 -24.63 -32.22 42.65
N ARG A 213 -24.18 -33.08 41.73
CA ARG A 213 -22.77 -33.48 41.56
C ARG A 213 -21.88 -32.28 41.22
N ALA A 214 -22.38 -31.34 40.42
CA ALA A 214 -21.66 -30.09 40.12
C ALA A 214 -21.48 -29.18 41.34
N ALA A 215 -22.36 -29.30 42.34
CA ALA A 215 -22.33 -28.50 43.57
C ALA A 215 -21.60 -29.19 44.74
N GLU A 216 -21.19 -30.45 44.61
CA GLU A 216 -20.49 -31.19 45.66
C GLU A 216 -19.05 -30.70 45.88
N PRO A 217 -18.20 -30.56 44.83
CA PRO A 217 -16.82 -30.09 44.97
C PRO A 217 -16.71 -28.67 45.54
N THR A 218 -17.73 -27.83 45.32
CA THR A 218 -17.76 -26.43 45.77
C THR A 218 -18.07 -26.26 47.26
N LYS A 219 -18.42 -27.33 47.99
CA LYS A 219 -18.77 -27.27 49.42
C LYS A 219 -17.57 -27.43 50.37
N GLY A 220 -16.40 -27.85 49.87
CA GLY A 220 -15.21 -28.14 50.68
C GLY A 220 -13.95 -27.32 50.33
N SER A 221 -13.99 -26.52 49.26
CA SER A 221 -12.87 -25.67 48.84
C SER A 221 -12.96 -24.30 49.51
N GLY A 222 -11.91 -23.83 50.20
CA GLY A 222 -11.83 -22.45 50.73
C GLY A 222 -11.68 -21.37 49.65
N SER A 223 -12.41 -21.50 48.54
CA SER A 223 -12.37 -20.63 47.35
C SER A 223 -13.35 -19.46 47.51
N PRO A 224 -12.96 -18.22 47.17
CA PRO A 224 -13.80 -17.02 47.39
C PRO A 224 -15.03 -16.91 46.46
N GLY A 225 -15.25 -17.84 45.52
CA GLY A 225 -16.44 -17.88 44.68
C GLY A 225 -16.40 -18.91 43.54
N THR A 226 -17.53 -19.09 42.86
CA THR A 226 -17.72 -20.03 41.74
C THR A 226 -18.13 -19.27 40.48
N ALA A 227 -17.38 -19.44 39.38
CA ALA A 227 -17.73 -18.87 38.08
C ALA A 227 -18.31 -19.96 37.16
N ILE A 228 -19.45 -19.68 36.53
CA ILE A 228 -20.04 -20.54 35.50
C ILE A 228 -19.74 -19.93 34.14
N LEU A 229 -19.08 -20.70 33.27
CA LEU A 229 -18.71 -20.34 31.90
C LEU A 229 -19.62 -21.10 30.92
N PRO A 230 -20.78 -20.53 30.53
CA PRO A 230 -21.72 -21.22 29.66
C PRO A 230 -21.24 -21.24 28.20
N PHE A 231 -21.47 -22.35 27.49
CA PHE A 231 -21.28 -22.44 26.03
C PHE A 231 -22.55 -23.04 25.43
N ALA A 232 -23.34 -22.22 24.73
CA ALA A 232 -24.60 -22.63 24.10
C ALA A 232 -25.55 -23.44 25.02
N ALA A 233 -25.64 -23.08 26.30
CA ALA A 233 -26.38 -23.84 27.31
C ALA A 233 -27.68 -23.15 27.73
N GLY A 234 -28.83 -23.78 27.45
CA GLY A 234 -30.16 -23.27 27.81
C GLY A 234 -30.58 -23.48 29.27
N SER A 235 -29.81 -24.24 30.05
CA SER A 235 -30.14 -24.68 31.42
C SER A 235 -29.24 -24.09 32.52
N VAL A 236 -28.45 -23.06 32.18
CA VAL A 236 -27.43 -22.43 33.05
C VAL A 236 -28.04 -21.85 34.32
N GLN A 237 -29.24 -21.26 34.21
CA GLN A 237 -29.93 -20.66 35.36
C GLN A 237 -30.35 -21.71 36.40
N GLY A 238 -30.70 -22.92 35.96
CA GLY A 238 -31.04 -24.02 36.88
C GLY A 238 -29.83 -24.49 37.69
N LEU A 239 -28.66 -24.59 37.04
CA LEU A 239 -27.40 -24.92 37.71
C LEU A 239 -26.97 -23.80 38.67
N ALA A 240 -27.06 -22.54 38.24
CA ALA A 240 -26.76 -21.39 39.08
C ALA A 240 -27.67 -21.30 40.30
N ALA A 241 -28.96 -21.65 40.17
CA ALA A 241 -29.90 -21.67 41.28
C ALA A 241 -29.53 -22.72 42.35
N VAL A 242 -29.14 -23.93 41.93
CA VAL A 242 -28.71 -25.00 42.85
C VAL A 242 -27.42 -24.63 43.57
N LEU A 243 -26.47 -24.00 42.89
CA LEU A 243 -25.22 -23.52 43.48
C LEU A 243 -25.42 -22.36 44.47
N ARG A 244 -26.57 -21.68 44.43
CA ARG A 244 -26.96 -20.59 45.33
C ARG A 244 -27.81 -21.05 46.53
N GLU A 245 -28.19 -22.33 46.63
CA GLU A 245 -29.04 -22.82 47.74
C GLU A 245 -28.34 -22.72 49.12
N PRO A 246 -29.07 -22.40 50.22
CA PRO A 246 -28.46 -22.12 51.53
C PRO A 246 -27.90 -23.39 52.18
N GLY A 247 -26.60 -23.41 52.45
CA GLY A 247 -25.91 -24.56 53.06
C GLY A 247 -24.41 -24.68 52.71
N SER A 248 -23.94 -23.92 51.72
CA SER A 248 -22.51 -23.69 51.47
C SER A 248 -22.08 -22.36 52.11
N ARG A 249 -20.91 -22.29 52.75
CA ARG A 249 -20.38 -21.04 53.33
C ARG A 249 -20.14 -19.94 52.27
N ASP A 250 -20.15 -20.30 50.97
CA ASP A 250 -19.82 -19.42 49.83
C ASP A 250 -21.02 -19.14 48.88
N ALA A 251 -22.26 -19.27 49.35
CA ALA A 251 -23.47 -19.05 48.53
C ALA A 251 -23.59 -17.62 47.92
N ALA A 252 -22.75 -16.67 48.35
CA ALA A 252 -22.78 -15.26 47.96
C ALA A 252 -22.04 -14.91 46.65
N THR A 253 -21.26 -15.81 46.04
CA THR A 253 -20.35 -15.47 44.91
C THR A 253 -20.43 -16.44 43.73
N VAL A 254 -21.65 -16.76 43.25
CA VAL A 254 -21.86 -17.49 41.98
C VAL A 254 -22.08 -16.53 40.80
N HIS A 255 -21.07 -16.40 39.94
CA HIS A 255 -21.07 -15.51 38.78
C HIS A 255 -21.28 -16.29 37.48
N VAL A 256 -22.35 -16.00 36.74
CA VAL A 256 -22.54 -16.50 35.37
C VAL A 256 -21.88 -15.51 34.43
N VAL A 257 -20.84 -15.94 33.73
CA VAL A 257 -20.09 -15.09 32.79
C VAL A 257 -20.83 -15.08 31.46
N ASP A 258 -21.09 -13.89 30.90
CA ASP A 258 -21.57 -13.79 29.53
C ASP A 258 -20.43 -14.11 28.56
N THR A 259 -20.52 -15.25 27.89
CA THR A 259 -19.55 -15.69 26.86
C THR A 259 -19.99 -15.29 25.45
N ALA A 260 -21.19 -14.73 25.28
CA ALA A 260 -21.75 -14.27 24.01
C ALA A 260 -21.70 -12.74 23.84
N GLY A 261 -21.79 -11.98 24.95
CA GLY A 261 -21.84 -10.51 24.97
C GLY A 261 -20.54 -9.79 24.60
N ASP A 262 -19.37 -10.34 24.93
CA ASP A 262 -18.07 -9.74 24.58
C ASP A 262 -17.79 -9.76 23.06
N ALA A 263 -18.54 -10.55 22.28
CA ALA A 263 -18.47 -10.50 20.82
C ALA A 263 -19.27 -9.32 20.24
N ARG A 264 -20.20 -8.71 20.98
CA ARG A 264 -21.08 -7.63 20.51
C ARG A 264 -20.72 -6.24 21.08
N SER A 265 -20.08 -6.14 22.23
CA SER A 265 -19.86 -4.86 22.94
C SER A 265 -18.63 -4.03 22.54
N GLY A 266 -17.79 -4.50 21.60
CA GLY A 266 -16.68 -3.71 21.06
C GLY A 266 -17.16 -2.57 20.14
N THR A 267 -17.80 -1.55 20.70
CA THR A 267 -18.15 -0.27 20.04
C THR A 267 -17.10 0.82 20.28
N HIS A 268 -16.01 0.51 20.99
CA HIS A 268 -14.85 1.39 21.07
C HIS A 268 -13.87 1.06 19.95
N TYR A 269 -13.73 2.00 19.02
CA TYR A 269 -12.69 2.03 18.00
C TYR A 269 -11.33 2.27 18.66
N ASP A 270 -10.66 1.20 19.07
CA ASP A 270 -9.23 1.27 19.39
C ASP A 270 -8.43 1.29 18.08
N ALA A 271 -7.92 2.47 17.72
CA ALA A 271 -7.02 2.69 16.59
C ALA A 271 -5.68 1.92 16.70
N ALA A 272 -5.46 1.18 17.78
CA ALA A 272 -4.21 0.52 18.11
C ALA A 272 -4.16 -1.00 17.82
N ASP A 273 -5.26 -1.64 17.41
CA ASP A 273 -5.25 -3.08 17.10
C ASP A 273 -5.75 -3.41 15.68
N PRO A 274 -4.83 -3.45 14.69
CA PRO A 274 -5.13 -3.90 13.32
C PRO A 274 -5.58 -5.39 13.23
N ALA A 275 -5.51 -6.15 14.33
CA ALA A 275 -5.79 -7.59 14.34
C ALA A 275 -7.23 -7.96 14.77
N SER A 276 -8.08 -6.99 15.14
CA SER A 276 -9.48 -7.29 15.51
C SER A 276 -10.28 -7.72 14.27
N GLY A 277 -10.87 -8.91 14.32
CA GLY A 277 -11.50 -9.58 13.16
C GLY A 277 -12.71 -8.88 12.56
N LYS A 278 -13.26 -7.84 13.21
CA LYS A 278 -14.43 -7.09 12.73
C LYS A 278 -14.11 -6.05 11.65
N ASN A 279 -12.88 -5.54 11.59
CA ASN A 279 -12.45 -4.57 10.56
C ASN A 279 -11.91 -5.22 9.27
N ARG A 280 -11.84 -6.56 9.22
CA ARG A 280 -11.12 -7.30 8.17
C ARG A 280 -11.78 -7.36 6.79
N ARG A 281 -12.91 -6.68 6.54
CA ARG A 281 -13.63 -6.73 5.24
C ARG A 281 -14.22 -5.41 4.73
N LYS A 282 -13.90 -4.27 5.37
CA LYS A 282 -14.42 -2.96 4.96
C LYS A 282 -13.53 -2.29 3.89
N ILE A 283 -14.12 -1.98 2.74
CA ILE A 283 -13.46 -1.24 1.65
C ILE A 283 -14.10 0.15 1.54
N ALA A 284 -13.30 1.20 1.71
CA ALA A 284 -13.73 2.58 1.54
C ALA A 284 -13.83 2.95 0.05
N ILE A 285 -14.89 3.66 -0.30
CA ILE A 285 -15.01 4.41 -1.54
C ILE A 285 -14.36 5.77 -1.30
N ILE A 286 -13.19 5.99 -1.89
CA ILE A 286 -12.36 7.18 -1.66
C ILE A 286 -12.47 8.25 -2.75
N GLY A 287 -13.24 7.96 -3.79
CA GLY A 287 -13.52 8.89 -4.88
C GLY A 287 -14.40 8.25 -5.92
N PHE A 288 -15.15 9.06 -6.66
CA PHE A 288 -15.97 8.61 -7.76
C PHE A 288 -16.18 9.75 -8.77
N SER A 289 -16.42 9.40 -10.03
CA SER A 289 -16.64 10.34 -11.12
C SER A 289 -17.43 9.67 -12.23
N GLY A 290 -18.29 10.40 -12.93
CA GLY A 290 -18.98 9.86 -14.09
C GLY A 290 -19.51 10.92 -15.06
N ARG A 291 -19.89 10.42 -16.23
CA ARG A 291 -20.69 11.09 -17.26
C ARG A 291 -21.98 10.30 -17.40
N PHE A 292 -23.11 10.97 -17.24
CA PHE A 292 -24.42 10.36 -17.24
C PHE A 292 -25.31 11.03 -18.30
N PRO A 293 -26.46 10.45 -18.66
CA PRO A 293 -27.36 11.11 -19.58
C PRO A 293 -27.72 12.51 -19.09
N GLU A 294 -27.54 13.50 -19.95
CA GLU A 294 -27.75 14.92 -19.66
C GLU A 294 -26.87 15.57 -18.56
N ALA A 295 -25.96 14.83 -17.93
CA ALA A 295 -25.09 15.32 -16.86
C ALA A 295 -23.60 15.08 -17.15
N GLU A 296 -22.82 16.17 -17.18
CA GLU A 296 -21.38 16.09 -17.42
C GLU A 296 -20.56 15.83 -16.15
N ASN A 297 -21.18 15.77 -14.96
CA ASN A 297 -20.51 15.48 -13.69
C ASN A 297 -21.50 14.91 -12.65
N ASN A 298 -20.97 14.53 -11.49
CA ASN A 298 -21.73 13.91 -10.41
C ASN A 298 -22.76 14.87 -9.81
N GLU A 299 -22.43 16.16 -9.69
CA GLU A 299 -23.30 17.19 -9.10
C GLU A 299 -24.52 17.47 -9.98
N GLU A 300 -24.33 17.56 -11.30
CA GLU A 300 -25.42 17.64 -12.27
C GLU A 300 -26.29 16.39 -12.23
N PHE A 301 -25.68 15.20 -12.19
CA PHE A 301 -26.42 13.94 -12.11
C PHE A 301 -27.27 13.87 -10.83
N TRP A 302 -26.68 14.25 -9.69
CA TRP A 302 -27.39 14.30 -8.41
C TRP A 302 -28.54 15.32 -8.44
N SER A 303 -28.34 16.47 -9.10
CA SER A 303 -29.39 17.48 -9.27
C SER A 303 -30.56 16.97 -10.12
N LEU A 304 -30.28 16.24 -11.20
CA LEU A 304 -31.31 15.60 -12.02
C LEU A 304 -32.09 14.54 -11.23
N PHE A 305 -31.37 13.72 -10.45
CA PHE A 305 -31.96 12.68 -9.61
C PHE A 305 -32.86 13.26 -8.51
N LEU A 306 -32.37 14.27 -7.78
CA LEU A 306 -33.15 14.98 -6.75
C LEU A 306 -34.41 15.65 -7.33
N ALA A 307 -34.32 16.16 -8.56
CA ALA A 307 -35.45 16.75 -9.25
C ALA A 307 -36.44 15.71 -9.82
N GLY A 308 -36.11 14.41 -9.78
CA GLY A 308 -36.95 13.33 -10.28
C GLY A 308 -37.20 13.40 -11.80
N LEU A 309 -36.23 13.90 -12.56
CA LEU A 309 -36.40 14.17 -14.00
C LEU A 309 -36.20 12.92 -14.86
N ASP A 310 -37.10 12.72 -15.82
CA ASP A 310 -36.93 11.77 -16.93
C ASP A 310 -36.15 12.46 -18.07
N VAL A 311 -35.01 11.85 -18.43
CA VAL A 311 -34.06 12.38 -19.42
C VAL A 311 -34.11 11.62 -20.77
N VAL A 312 -35.14 10.80 -20.99
CA VAL A 312 -35.36 10.11 -22.26
C VAL A 312 -35.59 11.11 -23.40
N LYS A 313 -34.86 10.96 -24.50
CA LYS A 313 -34.93 11.82 -25.69
C LYS A 313 -34.92 11.00 -26.97
N GLU A 314 -35.26 11.65 -28.09
CA GLU A 314 -35.08 11.08 -29.42
C GLU A 314 -33.59 10.80 -29.68
N ILE A 315 -33.27 9.71 -30.40
CA ILE A 315 -31.88 9.38 -30.76
C ILE A 315 -31.25 10.57 -31.51
N PRO A 316 -30.12 11.11 -31.00
CA PRO A 316 -29.43 12.22 -31.62
C PRO A 316 -28.90 11.88 -33.03
N LYS A 317 -29.00 12.84 -33.96
CA LYS A 317 -28.61 12.65 -35.38
C LYS A 317 -27.11 12.39 -35.58
N ASP A 318 -26.27 12.82 -34.63
CA ASP A 318 -24.84 12.54 -34.57
C ASP A 318 -24.52 11.07 -34.21
N ARG A 319 -25.50 10.31 -33.69
CA ARG A 319 -25.41 8.83 -33.59
C ARG A 319 -25.83 8.18 -34.91
N PHE A 320 -27.09 8.37 -35.29
CA PHE A 320 -27.70 7.97 -36.57
C PHE A 320 -29.10 8.58 -36.70
N ASP A 321 -29.70 8.55 -37.90
CA ASP A 321 -31.09 8.98 -38.11
C ASP A 321 -32.07 7.87 -37.68
N PRO A 322 -32.82 8.01 -36.57
CA PRO A 322 -33.71 6.97 -36.08
C PRO A 322 -34.87 6.66 -37.04
N GLN A 323 -35.28 7.62 -37.87
CA GLN A 323 -36.44 7.44 -38.76
C GLN A 323 -36.14 6.45 -39.89
N LEU A 324 -34.89 6.33 -40.31
CA LEU A 324 -34.47 5.34 -41.32
C LEU A 324 -34.63 3.89 -40.81
N TYR A 325 -34.49 3.70 -39.50
CA TYR A 325 -34.46 2.39 -38.85
C TYR A 325 -35.71 2.07 -38.03
N LEU A 326 -36.74 2.91 -38.06
CA LEU A 326 -38.01 2.65 -37.38
C LEU A 326 -38.78 1.54 -38.12
N ASP A 327 -39.15 0.49 -37.40
CA ASP A 327 -40.15 -0.49 -37.84
C ASP A 327 -41.03 -0.89 -36.66
N PRO A 328 -42.23 -0.29 -36.52
CA PRO A 328 -43.17 -0.63 -35.46
C PRO A 328 -43.67 -2.07 -35.52
N THR A 329 -43.53 -2.75 -36.67
CA THR A 329 -43.98 -4.14 -36.85
C THR A 329 -42.96 -5.18 -36.41
N GLY A 330 -41.69 -4.78 -36.26
CA GLY A 330 -40.57 -5.66 -35.91
C GLY A 330 -40.24 -6.74 -36.94
N LYS A 331 -40.71 -6.62 -38.19
CA LYS A 331 -40.56 -7.64 -39.24
C LYS A 331 -39.38 -7.36 -40.17
N ARG A 332 -39.03 -6.09 -40.34
CA ARG A 332 -37.87 -5.66 -41.13
C ARG A 332 -36.60 -5.95 -40.34
N LYS A 333 -35.57 -6.45 -41.04
CA LYS A 333 -34.26 -6.73 -40.43
C LYS A 333 -33.54 -5.41 -40.16
N ASN A 334 -32.70 -5.38 -39.11
CA ASN A 334 -31.87 -4.25 -38.72
C ASN A 334 -32.67 -2.97 -38.42
N THR A 335 -33.86 -3.11 -37.84
CA THR A 335 -34.73 -2.00 -37.45
C THR A 335 -35.22 -2.14 -36.04
N SER A 336 -35.61 -1.01 -35.44
CA SER A 336 -36.03 -0.89 -34.05
C SER A 336 -37.49 -0.44 -33.98
N GLY A 337 -38.22 -0.92 -32.98
CA GLY A 337 -39.53 -0.38 -32.60
C GLY A 337 -39.45 0.90 -31.75
N ALA A 338 -38.24 1.26 -31.29
CA ALA A 338 -37.98 2.41 -30.43
C ALA A 338 -37.06 3.44 -31.11
N THR A 339 -37.39 4.73 -31.00
CA THR A 339 -36.59 5.86 -31.49
C THR A 339 -36.00 6.73 -30.38
N LYS A 340 -36.16 6.30 -29.13
CA LYS A 340 -35.78 7.06 -27.93
C LYS A 340 -34.78 6.30 -27.06
N GLY A 341 -34.00 7.05 -26.30
CA GLY A 341 -32.99 6.56 -25.35
C GLY A 341 -32.48 7.68 -24.45
N CYS A 342 -31.48 7.40 -23.61
CA CYS A 342 -30.82 8.38 -22.76
C CYS A 342 -29.35 8.51 -23.19
N PHE A 343 -28.88 9.73 -23.49
CA PHE A 343 -27.60 9.93 -24.18
C PHE A 343 -26.65 10.86 -23.41
N VAL A 344 -25.36 10.56 -23.46
CA VAL A 344 -24.31 11.45 -22.93
C VAL A 344 -24.09 12.60 -23.91
N LYS A 345 -23.89 13.80 -23.37
CA LYS A 345 -23.56 15.00 -24.14
C LYS A 345 -22.12 14.93 -24.66
N ASN A 346 -21.92 15.33 -25.92
CA ASN A 346 -20.60 15.52 -26.53
C ASN A 346 -19.65 14.30 -26.37
N PRO A 347 -20.06 13.08 -26.76
CA PRO A 347 -19.24 11.86 -26.57
C PRO A 347 -17.93 11.88 -27.37
N ASP A 348 -17.79 12.79 -28.34
CA ASP A 348 -16.64 12.97 -29.20
C ASP A 348 -15.52 13.82 -28.57
N LEU A 349 -15.79 14.50 -27.44
CA LEU A 349 -14.80 15.34 -26.76
C LEU A 349 -13.80 14.51 -25.95
N PHE A 350 -12.51 14.69 -26.26
CA PHE A 350 -11.40 14.05 -25.54
C PHE A 350 -10.12 14.90 -25.57
N ASP A 351 -9.41 15.01 -24.44
CA ASP A 351 -8.12 15.73 -24.36
C ASP A 351 -6.95 14.79 -24.70
N SER A 352 -6.68 14.60 -25.99
CA SER A 352 -5.62 13.71 -26.47
C SER A 352 -4.22 14.13 -26.01
N ARG A 353 -3.96 15.44 -25.91
CA ARG A 353 -2.68 16.00 -25.46
C ARG A 353 -2.42 15.69 -23.99
N PHE A 354 -3.45 15.74 -23.15
CA PHE A 354 -3.31 15.36 -21.75
C PHE A 354 -2.83 13.91 -21.60
N PHE A 355 -3.33 13.00 -22.41
CA PHE A 355 -2.95 11.58 -22.37
C PHE A 355 -1.75 11.22 -23.28
N GLY A 356 -1.18 12.19 -24.02
CA GLY A 356 -0.03 11.97 -24.90
C GLY A 356 -0.34 11.05 -26.09
N ILE A 357 -1.56 11.08 -26.60
CA ILE A 357 -2.04 10.22 -27.69
C ILE A 357 -1.95 11.00 -29.01
N ASP A 358 -0.80 10.96 -29.69
CA ASP A 358 -0.63 11.54 -31.04
C ASP A 358 0.22 10.68 -32.01
N ASP A 359 1.03 9.73 -31.52
CA ASP A 359 2.16 9.15 -32.27
C ASP A 359 1.81 7.98 -33.22
N TYR A 360 0.62 7.39 -33.09
CA TYR A 360 0.25 6.21 -33.90
C TYR A 360 -0.35 6.57 -35.26
N ARG A 361 -0.84 7.81 -35.42
CA ARG A 361 -1.58 8.27 -36.62
C ARG A 361 -0.70 8.32 -37.87
N GLU A 362 0.57 8.70 -37.74
CA GLU A 362 1.48 8.87 -38.88
C GLU A 362 2.04 7.55 -39.42
N CYS A 363 2.34 6.55 -38.56
CA CYS A 363 2.88 5.25 -39.00
C CYS A 363 1.86 4.38 -39.77
N ASN A 364 0.57 4.44 -39.42
CA ASN A 364 -0.47 3.58 -39.98
C ASN A 364 -1.21 4.22 -41.18
N ALA A 365 -1.14 5.56 -41.32
CA ALA A 365 -1.61 6.26 -42.52
C ALA A 365 -0.92 5.77 -43.81
N GLY A 366 0.31 5.25 -43.71
CA GLY A 366 1.03 4.64 -44.83
C GLY A 366 0.48 3.29 -45.31
N GLN A 367 -0.43 2.65 -44.57
CA GLN A 367 -0.97 1.30 -44.88
C GLN A 367 -2.50 1.23 -45.02
N ASN A 368 -3.21 2.37 -44.94
CA ASN A 368 -4.67 2.45 -45.09
C ASN A 368 -5.47 1.54 -44.12
N ILE A 369 -4.92 1.30 -42.92
CA ILE A 369 -5.58 0.66 -41.78
C ILE A 369 -5.74 1.74 -40.71
N ASP A 370 -6.96 1.91 -40.17
CA ASP A 370 -7.17 2.86 -39.07
C ASP A 370 -6.27 2.45 -37.89
N THR A 371 -5.36 3.37 -37.59
CA THR A 371 -4.39 3.36 -36.51
C THR A 371 -4.91 2.80 -35.19
N TYR A 372 -6.16 3.10 -34.86
CA TYR A 372 -6.78 2.75 -33.59
C TYR A 372 -7.81 1.64 -33.71
N PHE A 373 -7.93 0.94 -34.85
CA PHE A 373 -8.97 -0.07 -35.03
C PHE A 373 -8.94 -1.15 -33.94
N VAL A 374 -7.77 -1.76 -33.70
CA VAL A 374 -7.60 -2.78 -32.65
C VAL A 374 -7.41 -2.16 -31.26
N PRO A 375 -6.43 -1.26 -31.01
CA PRO A 375 -6.20 -0.74 -29.66
C PRO A 375 -7.24 0.30 -29.21
N GLY A 376 -8.05 0.86 -30.11
CA GLY A 376 -9.15 1.78 -29.83
C GLY A 376 -10.53 1.09 -29.84
N GLY A 377 -10.70 -0.07 -30.48
CA GLY A 377 -11.94 -0.85 -30.46
C GLY A 377 -11.94 -2.05 -29.51
N SER A 378 -10.76 -2.54 -29.08
CA SER A 378 -10.67 -3.68 -28.16
C SER A 378 -10.86 -3.26 -26.71
N ARG A 379 -11.86 -3.85 -26.05
CA ARG A 379 -12.21 -3.57 -24.65
C ARG A 379 -11.08 -3.80 -23.66
N ALA A 380 -10.20 -4.77 -23.91
CA ALA A 380 -9.02 -5.03 -23.06
C ALA A 380 -8.05 -3.83 -22.96
N PHE A 381 -8.05 -2.93 -23.95
CA PHE A 381 -7.22 -1.73 -23.91
C PHE A 381 -7.86 -0.60 -23.09
N LEU A 382 -9.15 -0.66 -22.76
CA LEU A 382 -9.82 0.37 -21.95
C LEU A 382 -9.17 0.50 -20.56
N PRO A 383 -9.09 -0.54 -19.71
CA PRO A 383 -8.38 -0.46 -18.43
C PRO A 383 -6.86 -0.30 -18.62
N GLY A 384 -6.30 -0.83 -19.71
CA GLY A 384 -4.88 -0.64 -20.05
C GLY A 384 -4.50 0.82 -20.34
N ARG A 385 -5.41 1.60 -20.94
CA ARG A 385 -5.25 3.03 -21.22
C ARG A 385 -5.37 3.91 -19.99
N ILE A 386 -5.91 3.39 -18.90
CA ILE A 386 -5.80 4.01 -17.58
C ILE A 386 -4.46 3.65 -16.96
N ASN A 387 -4.10 2.36 -16.93
CA ASN A 387 -2.86 1.93 -16.27
C ASN A 387 -1.60 2.55 -16.90
N TYR A 388 -1.55 2.64 -18.23
CA TYR A 388 -0.33 3.04 -18.93
C TYR A 388 0.11 4.49 -18.68
N PRO A 389 -0.73 5.54 -18.89
CA PRO A 389 -0.34 6.92 -18.65
C PRO A 389 -0.05 7.23 -17.17
N PHE A 390 -0.81 6.61 -16.26
CA PHE A 390 -0.64 6.79 -14.81
C PHE A 390 0.43 5.87 -14.20
N ARG A 391 1.01 4.96 -14.99
CA ARG A 391 2.02 3.98 -14.57
C ARG A 391 1.56 3.05 -13.45
N PHE A 392 0.27 2.74 -13.40
CA PHE A 392 -0.26 1.75 -12.47
C PHE A 392 0.20 0.35 -12.88
N ARG A 393 0.71 -0.41 -11.91
CA ARG A 393 1.29 -1.74 -12.11
C ARG A 393 0.43 -2.88 -11.57
N GLY A 394 -0.72 -2.55 -10.97
CA GLY A 394 -1.67 -3.54 -10.47
C GLY A 394 -2.39 -4.28 -11.60
N PRO A 395 -3.23 -5.26 -11.24
CA PRO A 395 -4.05 -5.99 -12.20
C PRO A 395 -4.91 -5.07 -13.08
N SER A 396 -5.19 -5.50 -14.31
CA SER A 396 -5.99 -4.76 -15.28
C SER A 396 -6.93 -5.73 -15.98
N PHE A 397 -8.24 -5.56 -15.77
CA PHE A 397 -9.27 -6.48 -16.23
C PHE A 397 -10.37 -5.73 -16.97
N ASP A 398 -10.84 -6.34 -18.06
CA ASP A 398 -12.12 -6.03 -18.69
C ASP A 398 -13.12 -7.12 -18.29
N VAL A 399 -14.30 -6.74 -17.81
CA VAL A 399 -15.29 -7.65 -17.25
C VAL A 399 -16.60 -7.45 -18.01
N ASP A 400 -17.05 -8.50 -18.71
CA ASP A 400 -18.34 -8.51 -19.39
C ASP A 400 -19.21 -9.62 -18.81
N THR A 401 -20.24 -9.20 -18.07
CA THR A 401 -21.29 -10.07 -17.53
C THR A 401 -22.68 -9.54 -17.93
N GLY A 402 -22.77 -8.83 -19.07
CA GLY A 402 -23.97 -8.09 -19.45
C GLY A 402 -24.25 -6.94 -18.47
N CYS A 403 -25.52 -6.75 -18.10
CA CYS A 403 -25.97 -5.63 -17.25
C CYS A 403 -25.32 -5.59 -15.84
N SER A 404 -24.67 -6.67 -15.40
CA SER A 404 -24.01 -6.74 -14.08
C SER A 404 -22.51 -6.44 -14.11
N SER A 405 -21.95 -6.00 -15.25
CA SER A 405 -20.51 -5.81 -15.46
C SER A 405 -19.88 -4.86 -14.44
N GLY A 406 -20.48 -3.68 -14.20
CA GLY A 406 -20.00 -2.74 -13.18
C GLY A 406 -19.90 -3.34 -11.78
N LEU A 407 -20.96 -4.01 -11.30
CA LEU A 407 -20.94 -4.65 -9.97
C LEU A 407 -20.03 -5.89 -9.91
N ALA A 408 -19.90 -6.63 -11.00
CA ALA A 408 -18.95 -7.74 -11.09
C ALA A 408 -17.49 -7.24 -11.04
N ALA A 409 -17.19 -6.11 -11.70
CA ALA A 409 -15.90 -5.43 -11.61
C ALA A 409 -15.61 -4.95 -10.17
N VAL A 410 -16.62 -4.39 -9.48
CA VAL A 410 -16.51 -4.04 -8.05
C VAL A 410 -16.22 -5.26 -7.18
N HIS A 411 -16.87 -6.40 -7.43
CA HIS A 411 -16.61 -7.64 -6.69
C HIS A 411 -15.19 -8.18 -6.92
N ILE A 412 -14.69 -8.12 -8.17
CA ILE A 412 -13.30 -8.49 -8.50
C ILE A 412 -12.32 -7.54 -7.79
N ALA A 413 -12.55 -6.24 -7.86
CA ALA A 413 -11.71 -5.25 -7.18
C ALA A 413 -11.71 -5.41 -5.65
N TRP A 414 -12.89 -5.62 -5.05
CA TRP A 414 -13.03 -5.92 -3.62
C TRP A 414 -12.19 -7.14 -3.26
N SER A 415 -12.28 -8.22 -4.05
CA SER A 415 -11.49 -9.44 -3.84
C SER A 415 -9.99 -9.20 -3.99
N SER A 416 -9.56 -8.48 -5.04
CA SER A 416 -8.15 -8.16 -5.31
C SER A 416 -7.50 -7.30 -4.23
N ILE A 417 -8.27 -6.39 -3.62
CA ILE A 417 -7.79 -5.62 -2.46
C ILE A 417 -7.60 -6.54 -1.25
N TRP A 418 -8.52 -7.48 -1.02
CA TRP A 418 -8.42 -8.43 0.11
C TRP A 418 -7.33 -9.49 -0.05
N THR A 419 -7.05 -9.92 -1.27
CA THR A 419 -5.96 -10.84 -1.58
C THR A 419 -4.59 -10.14 -1.62
N HIS A 420 -4.56 -8.82 -1.44
CA HIS A 420 -3.37 -7.97 -1.59
C HIS A 420 -2.74 -8.03 -2.99
N ASP A 421 -3.55 -8.27 -4.03
CA ASP A 421 -3.11 -8.13 -5.41
C ASP A 421 -2.98 -6.64 -5.80
N CYS A 422 -3.69 -5.76 -5.08
CA CYS A 422 -3.56 -4.30 -5.18
C CYS A 422 -3.95 -3.62 -3.85
N ASP A 423 -3.39 -2.43 -3.59
CA ASP A 423 -3.76 -1.61 -2.42
C ASP A 423 -4.92 -0.64 -2.69
N VAL A 424 -5.04 -0.21 -3.95
CA VAL A 424 -6.09 0.67 -4.46
C VAL A 424 -6.61 0.08 -5.77
N ALA A 425 -7.93 0.04 -5.94
CA ALA A 425 -8.57 -0.39 -7.17
C ALA A 425 -9.37 0.75 -7.80
N ILE A 426 -9.36 0.81 -9.13
CA ILE A 426 -10.18 1.73 -9.90
C ILE A 426 -11.11 0.88 -10.75
N THR A 427 -12.41 0.99 -10.51
CA THR A 427 -13.43 0.23 -11.22
C THR A 427 -14.25 1.13 -12.10
N PHE A 428 -14.56 0.64 -13.30
CA PHE A 428 -15.22 1.38 -14.36
C PHE A 428 -16.44 0.60 -14.84
N ASP A 429 -17.51 1.30 -15.19
CA ASP A 429 -18.62 0.75 -15.97
C ASP A 429 -18.97 1.70 -17.11
N ASP A 430 -19.08 1.14 -18.32
CA ASP A 430 -19.50 1.82 -19.57
C ASP A 430 -20.71 1.07 -20.18
N SER A 431 -21.40 0.25 -19.40
CA SER A 431 -22.33 -0.77 -19.93
C SER A 431 -23.74 -0.73 -19.33
N ALA A 432 -24.14 0.39 -18.72
CA ALA A 432 -25.47 0.53 -18.14
C ALA A 432 -26.60 0.47 -19.19
N ASP A 433 -27.27 -0.68 -19.31
CA ASP A 433 -28.30 -0.96 -20.32
C ASP A 433 -29.66 -1.33 -19.70
N GLY A 434 -30.43 -0.32 -19.27
CA GLY A 434 -31.82 -0.50 -18.82
C GLY A 434 -32.80 -0.88 -19.95
N CYS A 435 -34.06 -1.18 -19.59
CA CYS A 435 -35.15 -1.48 -20.55
C CYS A 435 -35.34 -0.39 -21.62
N CYS A 436 -34.99 0.86 -21.28
CA CYS A 436 -34.67 1.93 -22.23
C CYS A 436 -33.14 2.10 -22.25
N ARG A 437 -32.53 2.01 -23.44
CA ARG A 437 -31.06 2.09 -23.57
C ARG A 437 -30.54 3.44 -23.09
N ALA A 438 -29.49 3.42 -22.28
CA ALA A 438 -28.81 4.59 -21.76
C ALA A 438 -27.30 4.51 -22.05
N GLU A 439 -26.67 5.67 -22.20
CA GLU A 439 -25.20 5.81 -22.25
C GLU A 439 -24.71 6.38 -20.91
N SER A 440 -23.67 5.81 -20.33
CA SER A 440 -23.01 6.37 -19.15
C SER A 440 -21.62 5.79 -18.95
N VAL A 441 -20.71 6.60 -18.40
CA VAL A 441 -19.40 6.13 -17.94
C VAL A 441 -19.25 6.51 -16.47
N ALA A 442 -19.00 5.54 -15.59
CA ALA A 442 -18.77 5.80 -14.17
C ALA A 442 -17.49 5.13 -13.69
N THR A 443 -16.83 5.75 -12.71
CA THR A 443 -15.60 5.28 -12.07
C THR A 443 -15.71 5.42 -10.56
N VAL A 444 -15.30 4.40 -9.81
CA VAL A 444 -15.09 4.49 -8.37
C VAL A 444 -13.69 4.04 -7.97
N LEU A 445 -13.11 4.73 -6.99
CA LEU A 445 -11.82 4.42 -6.39
C LEU A 445 -12.05 3.75 -5.04
N LEU A 446 -11.46 2.56 -4.89
CA LEU A 446 -11.64 1.69 -3.75
C LEU A 446 -10.32 1.46 -3.03
N LYS A 447 -10.35 1.48 -1.71
CA LYS A 447 -9.18 1.22 -0.86
C LYS A 447 -9.61 0.57 0.43
N ARG A 448 -8.72 -0.18 1.09
CA ARG A 448 -9.03 -0.66 2.44
C ARG A 448 -9.31 0.52 3.37
N LEU A 449 -10.32 0.37 4.23
CA LEU A 449 -10.76 1.45 5.11
C LEU A 449 -9.65 1.94 6.05
N ASP A 450 -8.88 1.02 6.63
CA ASP A 450 -7.76 1.36 7.51
C ASP A 450 -6.64 2.12 6.79
N ALA A 451 -6.31 1.72 5.56
CA ALA A 451 -5.35 2.43 4.72
C ALA A 451 -5.87 3.79 4.25
N ALA A 452 -7.17 3.91 3.97
CA ALA A 452 -7.80 5.19 3.63
C ALA A 452 -7.74 6.20 4.80
N ILE A 453 -8.01 5.73 6.03
CA ILE A 453 -7.88 6.55 7.24
C ILE A 453 -6.43 6.98 7.45
N LEU A 454 -5.47 6.06 7.31
CA LEU A 454 -4.05 6.36 7.50
C LEU A 454 -3.54 7.44 6.53
N ASP A 455 -3.97 7.38 5.27
CA ASP A 455 -3.55 8.34 4.23
C ASP A 455 -4.40 9.64 4.23
N GLY A 456 -5.36 9.74 5.15
CA GLY A 456 -6.30 10.87 5.22
C GLY A 456 -7.10 11.03 3.93
N ASP A 457 -7.52 9.92 3.32
CA ASP A 457 -8.40 9.93 2.15
C ASP A 457 -9.85 10.30 2.56
N PRO A 458 -10.60 11.01 1.71
CA PRO A 458 -12.04 11.15 1.93
C PRO A 458 -12.72 9.78 1.85
N VAL A 459 -13.74 9.54 2.67
CA VAL A 459 -14.53 8.30 2.64
C VAL A 459 -15.98 8.66 2.36
N TYR A 460 -16.46 8.29 1.17
CA TYR A 460 -17.83 8.60 0.72
C TYR A 460 -18.83 7.49 1.07
N GLY A 461 -18.34 6.27 1.31
CA GLY A 461 -19.13 5.11 1.68
C GLY A 461 -18.23 3.89 1.90
N ILE A 462 -18.76 2.85 2.50
CA ILE A 462 -18.01 1.63 2.81
C ILE A 462 -18.71 0.42 2.18
N ILE A 463 -17.97 -0.36 1.40
CA ILE A 463 -18.40 -1.67 0.93
C ILE A 463 -18.10 -2.70 2.02
N LEU A 464 -19.17 -3.30 2.57
CA LEU A 464 -19.12 -4.38 3.55
C LEU A 464 -18.92 -5.76 2.91
N GLY A 465 -19.44 -5.91 1.69
CA GLY A 465 -19.33 -7.14 0.92
C GLY A 465 -19.77 -6.94 -0.51
N ALA A 466 -19.28 -7.82 -1.38
CA ALA A 466 -19.69 -7.91 -2.78
C ALA A 466 -19.79 -9.39 -3.15
N VAL A 467 -20.83 -9.79 -3.87
CA VAL A 467 -21.06 -11.17 -4.28
C VAL A 467 -21.59 -11.18 -5.71
N THR A 468 -21.14 -12.16 -6.49
CA THR A 468 -21.67 -12.49 -7.82
C THR A 468 -22.03 -13.97 -7.86
N ASN A 469 -23.19 -14.29 -8.42
CA ASN A 469 -23.66 -15.65 -8.68
C ASN A 469 -24.20 -15.77 -10.12
N HIS A 470 -24.93 -16.86 -10.39
CA HIS A 470 -25.63 -17.07 -11.65
C HIS A 470 -27.12 -17.32 -11.36
N SER A 471 -28.01 -16.89 -12.27
CA SER A 471 -29.47 -16.83 -12.06
C SER A 471 -30.16 -18.16 -11.71
N ALA A 472 -29.44 -19.28 -11.72
CA ALA A 472 -29.93 -20.55 -11.19
C ALA A 472 -30.26 -20.48 -9.68
N GLU A 473 -29.68 -19.53 -8.94
CA GLU A 473 -29.83 -19.41 -7.46
C GLU A 473 -30.04 -17.96 -6.97
N ALA A 474 -30.82 -17.13 -7.69
CA ALA A 474 -30.93 -15.69 -7.42
C ALA A 474 -31.34 -15.31 -5.97
N ARG A 475 -32.17 -16.10 -5.27
CA ARG A 475 -32.58 -15.81 -3.88
C ARG A 475 -31.45 -16.00 -2.84
N VAL A 476 -30.41 -16.76 -3.19
CA VAL A 476 -29.32 -17.10 -2.28
C VAL A 476 -28.30 -15.95 -2.14
N ILE A 477 -28.27 -15.02 -3.09
CA ILE A 477 -27.25 -13.95 -3.10
C ILE A 477 -27.39 -12.99 -1.93
N PHE A 478 -28.63 -12.59 -1.58
CA PHE A 478 -28.89 -11.66 -0.49
C PHE A 478 -28.60 -12.28 0.88
N SER A 479 -29.01 -13.53 1.11
CA SER A 479 -28.65 -14.21 2.36
C SER A 479 -27.14 -14.43 2.46
N ARG A 480 -26.48 -14.74 1.34
CA ARG A 480 -25.02 -14.94 1.30
C ARG A 480 -24.25 -13.66 1.62
N ILE A 481 -24.62 -12.52 1.01
CA ILE A 481 -23.92 -11.25 1.27
C ILE A 481 -24.14 -10.78 2.71
N LEU A 482 -25.38 -10.85 3.22
CA LEU A 482 -25.71 -10.51 4.60
C LEU A 482 -24.97 -11.40 5.61
N ASN A 483 -25.02 -12.72 5.42
CA ASN A 483 -24.29 -13.67 6.27
C ASN A 483 -22.77 -13.47 6.19
N SER A 484 -22.23 -13.10 5.03
CA SER A 484 -20.79 -12.87 4.86
C SER A 484 -20.29 -11.59 5.53
N ALA A 485 -21.21 -10.62 5.69
CA ALA A 485 -20.97 -9.33 6.34
C ALA A 485 -21.40 -9.33 7.82
N ASP A 486 -22.04 -10.40 8.30
CA ASP A 486 -22.63 -10.51 9.66
C ASP A 486 -23.66 -9.39 9.95
N ILE A 487 -24.51 -9.09 8.96
CA ILE A 487 -25.55 -8.05 9.03
C ILE A 487 -26.94 -8.71 9.00
N ASP A 488 -27.82 -8.33 9.93
CA ASP A 488 -29.21 -8.77 9.90
C ASP A 488 -30.01 -8.03 8.82
N SER A 489 -30.98 -8.70 8.20
CA SER A 489 -31.82 -8.08 7.17
C SER A 489 -32.59 -6.85 7.64
N SER A 490 -32.86 -6.72 8.95
CA SER A 490 -33.51 -5.54 9.55
C SER A 490 -32.62 -4.30 9.63
N GLU A 491 -31.31 -4.45 9.43
CA GLU A 491 -30.34 -3.35 9.42
C GLU A 491 -30.21 -2.69 8.03
N VAL A 492 -30.73 -3.33 6.97
CA VAL A 492 -30.70 -2.78 5.61
C VAL A 492 -31.82 -1.75 5.44
N SER A 493 -31.45 -0.49 5.25
CA SER A 493 -32.40 0.63 5.11
C SER A 493 -32.86 0.89 3.68
N TYR A 494 -32.05 0.55 2.68
CA TYR A 494 -32.29 0.85 1.27
C TYR A 494 -31.74 -0.24 0.35
N ILE A 495 -32.43 -0.51 -0.76
CA ILE A 495 -31.98 -1.44 -1.80
C ILE A 495 -32.16 -0.77 -3.16
N GLU A 496 -31.05 -0.49 -3.85
CA GLU A 496 -31.05 -0.12 -5.26
C GLU A 496 -31.22 -1.41 -6.10
N MET A 497 -32.37 -1.58 -6.74
CA MET A 497 -32.75 -2.85 -7.37
C MET A 497 -32.54 -2.88 -8.89
N TYR A 498 -32.06 -4.02 -9.39
CA TYR A 498 -32.11 -4.37 -10.81
C TYR A 498 -32.76 -5.75 -11.02
N ALA A 499 -33.51 -5.91 -12.11
CA ALA A 499 -34.31 -7.12 -12.39
C ALA A 499 -33.49 -8.40 -12.66
N GLY A 500 -32.16 -8.29 -12.84
CA GLY A 500 -31.26 -9.40 -13.18
C GLY A 500 -30.55 -10.10 -12.02
N GLY A 501 -30.45 -9.49 -10.82
CA GLY A 501 -30.08 -10.13 -9.54
C GLY A 501 -28.74 -10.90 -9.40
N ASN A 502 -27.85 -10.92 -10.41
CA ASN A 502 -26.69 -11.83 -10.41
C ASN A 502 -25.45 -11.29 -9.69
N SER A 503 -25.35 -9.98 -9.48
CA SER A 503 -24.28 -9.34 -8.68
C SER A 503 -24.92 -8.40 -7.67
N SER A 504 -24.35 -8.32 -6.48
CA SER A 504 -24.85 -7.46 -5.40
C SER A 504 -23.70 -6.93 -4.56
N VAL A 505 -23.83 -5.69 -4.10
CA VAL A 505 -22.87 -5.03 -3.21
C VAL A 505 -23.64 -4.50 -2.00
N LEU A 506 -23.09 -4.70 -0.81
CA LEU A 506 -23.64 -4.20 0.45
C LEU A 506 -22.83 -2.98 0.89
N LEU A 507 -23.52 -1.85 1.05
CA LEU A 507 -22.93 -0.56 1.40
C LEU A 507 -23.35 -0.15 2.81
N GLU A 508 -22.41 0.45 3.53
CA GLU A 508 -22.59 1.17 4.78
C GLU A 508 -22.27 2.64 4.53
N GLU A 509 -23.02 3.55 5.16
CA GLU A 509 -22.73 4.97 5.16
C GLU A 509 -21.33 5.22 5.74
N ALA A 510 -20.63 6.25 5.25
CA ALA A 510 -19.36 6.65 5.86
C ALA A 510 -19.62 7.07 7.31
N PRO A 511 -19.05 6.39 8.32
CA PRO A 511 -19.38 6.66 9.71
C PRO A 511 -18.86 8.04 10.09
N VAL A 512 -19.77 8.87 10.63
CA VAL A 512 -19.53 10.26 11.06
C VAL A 512 -18.37 10.37 12.08
N GLN A 513 -18.01 9.28 12.76
CA GLN A 513 -17.03 9.22 13.85
C GLN A 513 -15.67 8.56 13.51
N LEU A 514 -15.45 8.02 12.31
CA LEU A 514 -14.18 7.31 12.00
C LEU A 514 -13.00 8.21 11.66
N LEU A 515 -13.23 9.51 11.49
CA LEU A 515 -12.16 10.49 11.39
C LEU A 515 -11.74 10.81 12.82
N PRO A 516 -10.49 10.49 13.26
CA PRO A 516 -9.99 10.91 14.58
C PRO A 516 -10.31 12.39 14.83
N ALA A 517 -10.38 12.84 16.09
CA ALA A 517 -10.65 14.26 16.38
C ALA A 517 -9.68 15.24 15.66
N SER A 518 -8.52 14.76 15.21
CA SER A 518 -7.55 15.46 14.35
C SER A 518 -7.91 15.54 12.85
N HIS A 519 -9.02 14.92 12.41
CA HIS A 519 -9.53 14.85 11.04
C HIS A 519 -10.97 15.43 10.91
N HIS A 520 -11.52 16.02 11.98
CA HIS A 520 -12.53 17.05 11.78
C HIS A 520 -11.95 18.11 10.84
N ARG A 521 -12.79 18.72 9.98
CA ARG A 521 -12.37 19.80 9.05
C ARG A 521 -11.32 20.65 9.75
N HIS A 522 -10.05 20.56 9.33
CA HIS A 522 -8.99 21.38 9.89
C HIS A 522 -9.49 22.82 9.78
N THR A 523 -9.82 23.40 10.92
CA THR A 523 -10.21 24.80 10.93
C THR A 523 -8.93 25.58 10.78
N ASP A 524 -9.00 26.78 10.21
CA ASP A 524 -7.82 27.65 10.15
C ASP A 524 -7.30 28.00 11.57
N GLN A 525 -8.06 27.70 12.64
CA GLN A 525 -7.62 27.79 14.03
C GLN A 525 -6.62 26.69 14.44
N ASP A 526 -6.63 25.54 13.77
CA ASP A 526 -5.73 24.41 14.05
C ASP A 526 -4.38 24.54 13.33
N ASP A 527 -4.30 25.40 12.31
CA ASP A 527 -3.11 25.64 11.50
C ASP A 527 -2.45 26.97 11.91
N ALA A 528 -1.34 26.87 12.65
CA ALA A 528 -0.63 28.04 13.18
C ALA A 528 0.09 28.89 12.11
N ARG A 529 0.10 28.47 10.84
CA ARG A 529 0.82 29.18 9.77
C ARG A 529 0.08 30.48 9.41
N PRO A 530 0.77 31.64 9.39
CA PRO A 530 0.14 32.92 9.13
C PRO A 530 -0.12 33.20 7.64
N MET A 531 0.40 32.36 6.74
CA MET A 531 0.34 32.52 5.29
C MET A 531 0.47 31.16 4.63
N HIS A 532 -0.28 30.95 3.55
CA HIS A 532 -0.36 29.68 2.85
C HIS A 532 -0.16 29.87 1.35
N VAL A 533 0.43 28.86 0.71
CA VAL A 533 0.64 28.84 -0.74
C VAL A 533 -0.40 27.93 -1.38
N VAL A 534 -1.03 28.39 -2.45
CA VAL A 534 -1.96 27.63 -3.30
C VAL A 534 -1.35 27.50 -4.68
N ALA A 535 -1.20 26.27 -5.16
CA ALA A 535 -0.56 25.96 -6.43
C ALA A 535 -1.58 25.39 -7.44
N VAL A 536 -1.53 25.86 -8.68
CA VAL A 536 -2.34 25.33 -9.78
C VAL A 536 -1.42 24.97 -10.93
N SER A 537 -1.63 23.80 -11.53
CA SER A 537 -0.83 23.36 -12.68
C SER A 537 -1.68 22.74 -13.79
N ALA A 538 -1.10 22.67 -15.00
CA ALA A 538 -1.68 21.98 -16.14
C ALA A 538 -0.62 21.62 -17.19
N LYS A 539 -1.01 20.81 -18.20
CA LYS A 539 -0.15 20.46 -19.34
C LYS A 539 -0.17 21.47 -20.49
N SER A 540 -1.02 22.50 -20.41
CA SER A 540 -1.07 23.58 -21.39
C SER A 540 -1.49 24.90 -20.75
N GLN A 541 -1.12 26.02 -21.37
CA GLN A 541 -1.52 27.37 -20.95
C GLN A 541 -3.04 27.53 -20.86
N THR A 542 -3.78 27.00 -21.84
CA THR A 542 -5.25 27.06 -21.86
C THR A 542 -5.88 26.28 -20.71
N ALA A 543 -5.38 25.07 -20.45
CA ALA A 543 -5.84 24.26 -19.33
C ALA A 543 -5.48 24.90 -17.98
N LEU A 544 -4.31 25.55 -17.85
CA LEU A 544 -3.92 26.27 -16.64
C LEU A 544 -4.90 27.40 -16.34
N ARG A 545 -5.23 28.23 -17.34
CA ARG A 545 -6.24 29.30 -17.20
C ARG A 545 -7.60 28.75 -16.80
N ARG A 546 -8.05 27.66 -17.43
CA ARG A 546 -9.32 26.99 -17.08
C ARG A 546 -9.30 26.47 -15.65
N ASN A 547 -8.20 25.86 -15.20
CA ASN A 547 -8.06 25.36 -13.83
C ASN A 547 -8.07 26.51 -12.81
N ILE A 548 -7.38 27.61 -13.09
CA ILE A 548 -7.40 28.82 -12.25
C ILE A 548 -8.82 29.36 -12.14
N ARG A 549 -9.53 29.52 -13.27
CA ARG A 549 -10.92 30.01 -13.27
C ARG A 549 -11.88 29.05 -12.56
N ALA A 550 -11.72 27.74 -12.74
CA ALA A 550 -12.51 26.75 -12.01
C ALA A 550 -12.29 26.84 -10.49
N LEU A 551 -11.03 27.04 -10.06
CA LEU A 551 -10.73 27.23 -8.64
C LEU A 551 -11.30 28.54 -8.10
N VAL A 552 -11.21 29.65 -8.86
CA VAL A 552 -11.84 30.92 -8.47
C VAL A 552 -13.35 30.76 -8.31
N ASN A 553 -14.02 30.10 -9.26
CA ASN A 553 -15.47 29.85 -9.17
C ASN A 553 -15.82 28.98 -7.95
N TYR A 554 -14.99 27.99 -7.62
CA TYR A 554 -15.16 27.19 -6.42
C TYR A 554 -15.07 28.05 -5.14
N LEU A 555 -14.08 28.94 -5.05
CA LEU A 555 -13.90 29.84 -3.90
C LEU A 555 -15.03 30.87 -3.79
N ASP A 556 -15.58 31.31 -4.93
CA ASP A 556 -16.77 32.17 -4.96
C ASP A 556 -18.02 31.46 -4.41
N ALA A 557 -18.17 30.17 -4.70
CA ALA A 557 -19.27 29.36 -4.18
C ALA A 557 -19.07 28.91 -2.71
N HIS A 558 -17.83 28.86 -2.23
CA HIS A 558 -17.46 28.34 -0.91
C HIS A 558 -16.55 29.31 -0.15
N PRO A 559 -17.06 30.48 0.27
CA PRO A 559 -16.26 31.51 0.94
C PRO A 559 -15.69 31.08 2.30
N ASP A 560 -16.27 30.05 2.93
CA ASP A 560 -15.84 29.49 4.22
C ASP A 560 -14.79 28.37 4.09
N THR A 561 -14.16 28.25 2.91
CA THR A 561 -13.11 27.25 2.68
C THR A 561 -11.89 27.52 3.55
N SER A 562 -11.44 26.52 4.33
CA SER A 562 -10.17 26.59 5.07
C SER A 562 -8.99 26.72 4.10
N ILE A 563 -8.18 27.75 4.32
CA ILE A 563 -6.99 28.02 3.49
C ILE A 563 -5.91 26.99 3.71
N GLY A 564 -5.72 26.52 4.95
CA GLY A 564 -4.79 25.44 5.25
C GLY A 564 -5.13 24.15 4.49
N SER A 565 -6.41 23.78 4.48
CA SER A 565 -6.93 22.61 3.77
C SER A 565 -6.82 22.75 2.25
N LEU A 566 -7.09 23.95 1.71
CA LEU A 566 -6.96 24.24 0.28
C LEU A 566 -5.49 24.16 -0.18
N ALA A 567 -4.57 24.77 0.56
CA ALA A 567 -3.14 24.71 0.30
C ALA A 567 -2.62 23.28 0.33
N TYR A 568 -2.99 22.51 1.36
CA TYR A 568 -2.66 21.08 1.46
C TYR A 568 -3.18 20.30 0.25
N THR A 569 -4.44 20.49 -0.13
CA THR A 569 -5.05 19.74 -1.25
C THR A 569 -4.38 20.06 -2.57
N THR A 570 -4.10 21.33 -2.84
CA THR A 570 -3.53 21.78 -4.11
C THR A 570 -2.03 21.49 -4.25
N ILE A 571 -1.30 21.38 -3.12
CA ILE A 571 0.14 21.07 -3.12
C ILE A 571 0.39 19.56 -2.95
N ALA A 572 -0.19 18.92 -1.94
CA ALA A 572 0.12 17.53 -1.59
C ALA A 572 -0.77 16.50 -2.31
N ARG A 573 -1.99 16.87 -2.69
CA ARG A 573 -3.01 15.94 -3.25
C ARG A 573 -3.29 16.18 -4.75
N ARG A 574 -2.36 16.83 -5.46
CA ARG A 574 -2.42 17.05 -6.91
C ARG A 574 -1.06 16.77 -7.56
N VAL A 575 -1.12 16.30 -8.81
CA VAL A 575 0.07 16.17 -9.65
C VAL A 575 0.46 17.55 -10.18
N HIS A 576 1.75 17.87 -10.15
CA HIS A 576 2.28 19.15 -10.62
C HIS A 576 2.85 19.04 -12.04
N TYR A 577 2.15 19.58 -13.03
CA TYR A 577 2.54 19.60 -14.45
C TYR A 577 3.39 20.81 -14.83
N ASP A 578 3.88 20.91 -16.07
CA ASP A 578 4.92 21.88 -16.44
C ASP A 578 4.46 23.35 -16.46
N PHE A 579 3.18 23.63 -16.75
CA PHE A 579 2.63 24.98 -16.60
C PHE A 579 2.11 25.13 -15.18
N ARG A 580 2.74 26.00 -14.38
CA ARG A 580 2.43 26.18 -12.96
C ARG A 580 2.24 27.65 -12.61
N ALA A 581 1.30 27.93 -11.73
CA ALA A 581 1.15 29.18 -11.03
C ALA A 581 0.99 28.91 -9.53
N ALA A 582 1.58 29.76 -8.70
CA ALA A 582 1.41 29.72 -7.26
C ALA A 582 1.08 31.11 -6.75
N VAL A 583 0.22 31.18 -5.74
CA VAL A 583 -0.18 32.42 -5.06
C VAL A 583 -0.10 32.19 -3.57
N GLU A 584 0.23 33.24 -2.83
CA GLU A 584 0.20 33.24 -1.38
C GLU A 584 -0.94 34.11 -0.85
N GLY A 585 -1.49 33.72 0.29
CA GLY A 585 -2.54 34.50 0.95
C GLY A 585 -2.85 33.97 2.34
N LYS A 586 -3.46 34.83 3.15
CA LYS A 586 -3.95 34.52 4.51
C LYS A 586 -5.44 34.24 4.54
N THR A 587 -6.17 34.71 3.54
CA THR A 587 -7.63 34.61 3.43
C THR A 587 -8.04 34.10 2.05
N VAL A 588 -9.27 33.59 1.95
CA VAL A 588 -9.88 33.16 0.67
C VAL A 588 -9.88 34.30 -0.34
N GLN A 589 -10.17 35.52 0.10
CA GLN A 589 -10.22 36.71 -0.74
C GLN A 589 -8.85 37.07 -1.31
N GLU A 590 -7.79 37.03 -0.50
CA GLU A 590 -6.41 37.27 -0.96
C GLU A 590 -5.97 36.23 -1.98
N VAL A 591 -6.17 34.94 -1.69
CA VAL A 591 -5.84 33.84 -2.62
C VAL A 591 -6.60 34.00 -3.93
N ARG A 592 -7.90 34.28 -3.86
CA ARG A 592 -8.75 34.51 -5.03
C ARG A 592 -8.24 35.67 -5.90
N GLN A 593 -7.90 36.80 -5.29
CA GLN A 593 -7.34 37.95 -6.00
C GLN A 593 -5.99 37.62 -6.65
N GLY A 594 -5.14 36.90 -5.92
CA GLY A 594 -3.88 36.39 -6.44
C GLY A 594 -4.08 35.50 -7.68
N LEU A 595 -5.04 34.57 -7.61
CA LEU A 595 -5.38 33.65 -8.71
C LEU A 595 -5.84 34.42 -9.95
N LEU A 596 -6.71 35.41 -9.80
CA LEU A 596 -7.15 36.27 -10.90
C LEU A 596 -5.99 37.07 -11.50
N ALA A 597 -5.06 37.57 -10.66
CA ALA A 597 -3.90 38.31 -11.12
C ALA A 597 -2.91 37.44 -11.92
N VAL A 598 -2.79 36.15 -11.60
CA VAL A 598 -1.92 35.23 -12.35
C VAL A 598 -2.59 34.59 -13.55
N GLU A 599 -3.93 34.56 -13.63
CA GLU A 599 -4.67 33.99 -14.76
C GLU A 599 -4.32 34.66 -16.11
N THR A 600 -4.19 35.98 -16.09
CA THR A 600 -3.94 36.79 -17.29
C THR A 600 -2.48 36.76 -17.75
N LYS A 601 -1.56 36.35 -16.88
CA LYS A 601 -0.13 36.25 -17.19
C LYS A 601 0.14 35.11 -18.18
N GLU A 602 1.18 35.29 -18.98
CA GLU A 602 1.70 34.21 -19.82
C GLU A 602 2.64 33.34 -18.97
N HIS A 603 2.34 32.04 -18.88
CA HIS A 603 3.15 31.08 -18.13
C HIS A 603 3.94 30.24 -19.11
N ARG A 604 5.24 30.07 -18.84
CA ARG A 604 6.09 29.19 -19.62
C ARG A 604 6.12 27.81 -18.97
N ALA A 605 6.15 26.77 -19.80
CA ALA A 605 6.39 25.41 -19.33
C ALA A 605 7.76 25.33 -18.66
N GLN A 606 7.80 24.84 -17.43
CA GLN A 606 9.05 24.58 -16.72
C GLN A 606 9.77 23.40 -17.38
N GLN A 607 11.06 23.55 -17.69
CA GLN A 607 11.89 22.52 -18.29
C GLN A 607 13.04 22.13 -17.37
N GLY A 608 13.04 20.87 -16.92
CA GLY A 608 14.10 20.31 -16.08
C GLY A 608 14.12 20.83 -14.64
N ASP A 609 15.01 20.27 -13.84
CA ASP A 609 15.22 20.71 -12.46
C ASP A 609 16.02 22.02 -12.45
N VAL A 610 15.59 22.98 -11.64
CA VAL A 610 16.32 24.22 -11.41
C VAL A 610 17.54 23.91 -10.53
N PRO A 611 18.77 24.25 -10.93
CA PRO A 611 19.94 24.04 -10.08
C PRO A 611 19.83 24.89 -8.81
N VAL A 612 20.13 24.31 -7.66
CA VAL A 612 20.04 25.00 -6.36
C VAL A 612 21.40 25.05 -5.68
N GLY A 613 21.77 26.21 -5.15
CA GLY A 613 22.94 26.39 -4.28
C GLY A 613 22.53 26.73 -2.85
N PHE A 614 23.21 26.22 -1.83
CA PHE A 614 23.01 26.67 -0.45
C PHE A 614 24.13 27.61 -0.03
N CYS A 615 23.75 28.76 0.54
CA CYS A 615 24.69 29.76 1.06
C CYS A 615 24.52 29.92 2.57
N PHE A 616 25.58 29.70 3.35
CA PHE A 616 25.57 29.74 4.80
C PHE A 616 26.29 30.98 5.33
N THR A 617 25.62 31.74 6.19
CA THR A 617 26.12 33.02 6.71
C THR A 617 27.17 32.86 7.79
N GLY A 618 28.04 33.86 7.92
CA GLY A 618 29.00 33.94 9.04
C GLY A 618 28.37 34.38 10.34
N GLN A 619 29.22 34.65 11.33
CA GLN A 619 28.81 35.32 12.56
C GLN A 619 28.48 36.80 12.27
N GLY A 620 27.37 37.29 12.80
CA GLY A 620 26.89 38.67 12.64
C GLY A 620 25.37 38.79 12.43
N ALA A 621 24.73 37.75 11.91
CA ALA A 621 23.28 37.74 11.62
C ALA A 621 22.42 37.19 12.79
N GLN A 622 23.02 36.75 13.89
CA GLN A 622 22.28 36.11 14.98
C GLN A 622 21.43 37.11 15.80
N TYR A 623 20.24 36.69 16.20
CA TYR A 623 19.37 37.41 17.14
C TYR A 623 18.66 36.43 18.08
N LEU A 624 18.21 36.89 19.26
CA LEU A 624 17.51 36.02 20.22
C LEU A 624 16.15 35.59 19.64
N GLY A 625 15.85 34.30 19.69
CA GLY A 625 14.61 33.76 19.12
C GLY A 625 14.66 33.52 17.61
N MET A 626 15.84 33.49 17.00
CA MET A 626 16.05 33.28 15.55
C MET A 626 15.46 31.98 14.97
N GLY A 627 15.11 30.99 15.80
CA GLY A 627 14.40 29.79 15.37
C GLY A 627 13.01 29.62 15.98
N ARG A 628 12.50 30.61 16.75
CA ARG A 628 11.28 30.47 17.57
C ARG A 628 10.09 29.91 16.79
N ARG A 629 9.74 30.52 15.66
CA ARG A 629 8.63 30.07 14.80
C ARG A 629 8.88 28.70 14.18
N LEU A 630 10.11 28.45 13.73
CA LEU A 630 10.46 27.17 13.11
C LEU A 630 10.42 26.01 14.12
N LEU A 631 10.67 26.27 15.40
CA LEU A 631 10.57 25.29 16.48
C LEU A 631 9.12 24.86 16.78
N GLU A 632 8.12 25.58 16.28
CA GLU A 632 6.72 25.11 16.30
C GLU A 632 6.52 23.91 15.38
N MET A 633 7.37 23.74 14.36
CA MET A 633 7.34 22.60 13.45
C MET A 633 8.04 21.38 14.09
N PRO A 634 7.33 20.25 14.32
CA PRO A 634 7.89 19.10 15.05
C PRO A 634 9.16 18.52 14.43
N GLN A 635 9.23 18.47 13.09
CA GLN A 635 10.39 17.96 12.36
C GLN A 635 11.63 18.85 12.55
N PHE A 636 11.46 20.17 12.44
CA PHE A 636 12.55 21.12 12.66
C PHE A 636 13.02 21.10 14.12
N LYS A 637 12.07 21.08 15.06
CA LYS A 637 12.35 20.92 16.49
C LYS A 637 13.16 19.67 16.79
N SER A 638 12.85 18.54 16.16
CA SER A 638 13.62 17.29 16.29
C SER A 638 15.07 17.45 15.79
N PHE A 639 15.29 18.13 14.65
CA PHE A 639 16.64 18.39 14.15
C PHE A 639 17.46 19.25 15.10
N VAL A 640 16.88 20.33 15.63
CA VAL A 640 17.57 21.23 16.58
C VAL A 640 17.83 20.51 17.90
N ALA A 641 16.86 19.78 18.45
CA ALA A 641 17.00 19.05 19.71
C ALA A 641 18.09 17.96 19.63
N GLY A 642 18.16 17.21 18.52
CA GLY A 642 19.20 16.21 18.32
C GLY A 642 20.60 16.82 18.20
N LEU A 643 20.73 18.01 17.62
CA LEU A 643 22.01 18.73 17.56
C LEU A 643 22.40 19.35 18.91
N ASP A 644 21.44 19.90 19.67
CA ASP A 644 21.68 20.39 21.05
C ASP A 644 22.11 19.27 22.00
N GLU A 645 21.58 18.05 21.83
CA GLU A 645 22.04 16.89 22.59
C GLU A 645 23.54 16.62 22.36
N VAL A 646 24.01 16.73 21.12
CA VAL A 646 25.45 16.61 20.81
C VAL A 646 26.25 17.73 21.48
N VAL A 647 25.74 18.96 21.46
CA VAL A 647 26.38 20.11 22.15
C VAL A 647 26.54 19.83 23.65
N ARG A 648 25.48 19.34 24.30
CA ARG A 648 25.51 18.99 25.74
C ARG A 648 26.45 17.84 26.06
N LEU A 649 26.50 16.81 25.20
CA LEU A 649 27.43 15.68 25.36
C LEU A 649 28.90 16.09 25.27
N GLN A 650 29.21 17.21 24.60
CA GLN A 650 30.55 17.78 24.52
C GLN A 650 30.89 18.72 25.70
N GLY A 651 29.99 18.85 26.69
CA GLY A 651 30.21 19.65 27.90
C GLY A 651 29.85 21.13 27.77
N PHE A 652 29.19 21.53 26.68
CA PHE A 652 28.68 22.89 26.53
C PHE A 652 27.26 23.04 27.11
N GLU A 653 26.88 24.26 27.45
CA GLU A 653 25.51 24.59 27.83
C GLU A 653 24.54 24.45 26.65
N THR A 654 23.26 24.21 26.95
CA THR A 654 22.21 24.16 25.93
C THR A 654 22.11 25.47 25.15
N ILE A 655 21.90 25.35 23.85
CA ILE A 655 21.71 26.46 22.91
C ILE A 655 20.22 26.74 22.65
N LEU A 656 19.32 25.88 23.13
CA LEU A 656 17.88 26.00 22.87
C LEU A 656 17.32 27.35 23.31
N SER A 657 17.76 27.87 24.46
CA SER A 657 17.27 29.15 24.98
C SER A 657 17.60 30.36 24.10
N ILE A 658 18.66 30.26 23.28
CA ILE A 658 19.04 31.30 22.31
C ILE A 658 18.14 31.19 21.07
N ILE A 659 17.87 29.95 20.62
CA ILE A 659 17.09 29.67 19.41
C ILE A 659 15.59 29.95 19.62
N ASP A 660 15.03 29.57 20.77
CA ASP A 660 13.63 29.84 21.14
C ASP A 660 13.41 31.26 21.72
N GLY A 661 14.50 31.93 22.12
CA GLY A 661 14.48 33.27 22.69
C GLY A 661 13.92 33.35 24.12
N SER A 662 13.96 32.25 24.88
CA SER A 662 13.67 32.21 26.32
C SER A 662 14.83 32.74 27.16
N CYS A 663 16.01 32.94 26.56
CA CYS A 663 17.15 33.57 27.22
C CYS A 663 16.86 35.05 27.54
N THR A 664 17.02 35.43 28.80
CA THR A 664 16.85 36.82 29.28
C THR A 664 18.12 37.65 29.19
N THR A 665 19.28 37.00 29.00
CA THR A 665 20.57 37.67 28.87
C THR A 665 20.78 38.17 27.44
N PRO A 666 21.11 39.46 27.25
CA PRO A 666 21.48 40.01 25.94
C PRO A 666 22.61 39.22 25.25
N LEU A 667 22.56 39.14 23.91
CA LEU A 667 23.49 38.34 23.09
C LEU A 667 24.96 38.70 23.27
N ASP A 668 25.25 39.98 23.50
CA ASP A 668 26.59 40.54 23.73
C ASP A 668 27.19 40.13 25.08
N GLN A 669 26.35 39.72 26.03
CA GLN A 669 26.76 39.26 27.36
C GLN A 669 26.86 37.73 27.46
N LEU A 670 26.40 37.01 26.44
CA LEU A 670 26.50 35.55 26.40
C LEU A 670 27.92 35.10 26.01
N PRO A 671 28.38 33.93 26.49
CA PRO A 671 29.66 33.37 26.07
C PRO A 671 29.73 33.24 24.54
N PRO A 672 30.77 33.77 23.86
CA PRO A 672 30.86 33.75 22.40
C PRO A 672 30.74 32.35 21.79
N ALA A 673 31.31 31.34 22.46
CA ALA A 673 31.21 29.94 22.04
C ALA A 673 29.75 29.44 21.99
N ARG A 674 28.90 29.87 22.93
CA ARG A 674 27.49 29.49 23.01
C ARG A 674 26.69 30.10 21.86
N VAL A 675 26.99 31.35 21.51
CA VAL A 675 26.38 32.08 20.39
C VAL A 675 26.80 31.49 19.03
N GLN A 676 28.09 31.15 18.88
CA GLN A 676 28.62 30.49 17.68
C GLN A 676 28.01 29.10 17.48
N LEU A 677 27.91 28.31 18.54
CA LEU A 677 27.28 26.99 18.49
C LEU A 677 25.79 27.07 18.13
N ALA A 678 25.04 28.00 18.73
CA ALA A 678 23.64 28.22 18.40
C ALA A 678 23.45 28.57 16.92
N THR A 679 24.31 29.44 16.39
CA THR A 679 24.30 29.88 14.97
C THR A 679 24.59 28.71 14.02
N ALA A 680 25.69 27.98 14.26
CA ALA A 680 26.08 26.86 13.41
C ALA A 680 25.05 25.72 13.44
N VAL A 681 24.52 25.37 14.62
CA VAL A 681 23.49 24.33 14.76
C VAL A 681 22.20 24.72 14.05
N LEU A 682 21.76 25.97 14.17
CA LEU A 682 20.54 26.42 13.50
C LEU A 682 20.70 26.33 11.97
N GLN A 683 21.83 26.77 11.43
CA GLN A 683 22.13 26.66 10.00
C GLN A 683 22.20 25.20 9.52
N MET A 684 22.81 24.30 10.29
CA MET A 684 22.81 22.86 10.00
C MET A 684 21.38 22.28 10.02
N ALA A 685 20.56 22.68 10.98
CA ALA A 685 19.16 22.25 11.06
C ALA A 685 18.34 22.77 9.87
N LEU A 686 18.54 24.02 9.45
CA LEU A 686 17.92 24.61 8.26
C LEU A 686 18.34 23.90 6.98
N GLY A 687 19.63 23.58 6.82
CA GLY A 687 20.11 22.80 5.68
C GLY A 687 19.47 21.40 5.62
N LYS A 688 19.32 20.73 6.77
CA LYS A 688 18.59 19.44 6.86
C LYS A 688 17.10 19.59 6.56
N PHE A 689 16.48 20.66 7.02
CA PHE A 689 15.06 20.94 6.82
C PHE A 689 14.73 21.16 5.35
N TRP A 690 15.46 22.03 4.65
CA TRP A 690 15.26 22.25 3.20
C TRP A 690 15.45 20.97 2.39
N ARG A 691 16.44 20.14 2.75
CA ARG A 691 16.62 18.81 2.13
C ARG A 691 15.46 17.87 2.41
N SER A 692 14.89 17.92 3.61
CA SER A 692 13.72 17.10 3.95
C SER A 692 12.45 17.48 3.18
N LEU A 693 12.39 18.73 2.68
CA LEU A 693 11.35 19.20 1.76
C LEU A 693 11.64 18.83 0.29
N GLY A 694 12.73 18.11 0.01
CA GLY A 694 13.13 17.69 -1.34
C GLY A 694 14.08 18.67 -2.05
N ILE A 695 14.46 19.79 -1.44
CA ILE A 695 15.40 20.74 -2.04
C ILE A 695 16.83 20.28 -1.78
N THR A 696 17.49 19.78 -2.82
CA THR A 696 18.87 19.29 -2.72
C THR A 696 19.84 20.28 -3.40
N PRO A 697 20.86 20.77 -2.68
CA PRO A 697 21.84 21.66 -3.28
C PRO A 697 22.73 20.88 -4.25
N GLN A 698 23.15 21.51 -5.33
CA GLN A 698 24.21 21.06 -6.24
C GLN A 698 25.55 21.70 -5.90
N LEU A 699 25.54 22.80 -5.13
CA LEU A 699 26.70 23.54 -4.68
C LEU A 699 26.40 24.09 -3.28
N VAL A 700 27.39 24.06 -2.38
CA VAL A 700 27.24 24.71 -1.07
C VAL A 700 28.40 25.66 -0.82
N VAL A 701 28.12 26.79 -0.19
CA VAL A 701 29.13 27.77 0.20
C VAL A 701 28.83 28.25 1.61
N GLY A 702 29.87 28.52 2.39
CA GLY A 702 29.72 29.13 3.70
C GLY A 702 30.73 30.23 3.92
N HIS A 703 30.28 31.34 4.53
CA HIS A 703 31.15 32.44 4.90
C HIS A 703 31.64 32.27 6.35
N SER A 704 32.96 32.12 6.55
CA SER A 704 33.57 32.00 7.88
C SER A 704 32.88 30.91 8.73
N LEU A 705 32.18 31.25 9.81
CA LEU A 705 31.43 30.30 10.63
C LEU A 705 30.41 29.45 9.83
N GLY A 706 29.85 30.00 8.75
CA GLY A 706 28.92 29.28 7.88
C GLY A 706 29.56 28.11 7.13
N GLU A 707 30.90 28.09 6.98
CA GLU A 707 31.60 27.02 6.27
C GLU A 707 31.45 25.66 6.98
N TYR A 708 31.28 25.66 8.31
CA TYR A 708 30.96 24.45 9.08
C TYR A 708 29.59 23.87 8.73
N ALA A 709 28.58 24.73 8.56
CA ALA A 709 27.24 24.31 8.13
C ALA A 709 27.22 23.88 6.66
N ALA A 710 28.02 24.53 5.81
CA ALA A 710 28.24 24.13 4.42
C ALA A 710 28.90 22.73 4.34
N MET A 711 29.97 22.49 5.11
CA MET A 711 30.62 21.18 5.20
C MET A 711 29.69 20.09 5.72
N ASN A 712 28.83 20.39 6.70
CA ASN A 712 27.83 19.45 7.18
C ASN A 712 26.79 19.13 6.10
N SER A 713 26.31 20.16 5.39
CA SER A 713 25.34 20.01 4.31
C SER A 713 25.91 19.26 3.10
N ALA A 714 27.20 19.43 2.81
CA ALA A 714 27.92 18.65 1.81
C ALA A 714 28.19 17.20 2.25
N GLY A 715 28.03 16.86 3.54
CA GLY A 715 28.43 15.55 4.08
C GLY A 715 29.94 15.39 4.29
N GLY A 716 30.71 16.47 4.13
CA GLY A 716 32.17 16.49 4.34
C GLY A 716 32.59 16.47 5.81
N LEU A 717 31.68 16.83 6.73
CA LEU A 717 31.89 16.75 8.18
C LEU A 717 31.02 15.66 8.82
N ALA A 718 31.64 14.63 9.40
CA ALA A 718 30.95 13.60 10.16
C ALA A 718 30.80 13.99 11.63
N ILE A 719 29.56 14.25 12.08
CA ILE A 719 29.27 14.48 13.51
C ILE A 719 29.21 13.11 14.21
N LYS A 720 30.31 12.68 14.83
CA LYS A 720 30.33 11.55 15.78
C LYS A 720 30.49 12.10 17.20
N ALA A 721 29.57 11.75 18.10
CA ALA A 721 29.73 12.05 19.51
C ALA A 721 30.66 11.01 20.15
N THR A 722 31.86 11.44 20.54
CA THR A 722 32.73 10.70 21.45
C THR A 722 33.05 11.64 22.61
N GLN A 723 32.69 11.25 23.84
CA GLN A 723 33.00 12.03 25.03
C GLN A 723 34.48 11.84 25.39
N LEU A 724 35.26 12.92 25.43
CA LEU A 724 36.65 12.91 25.89
C LEU A 724 36.77 13.68 27.20
N LYS A 725 37.37 13.06 28.21
CA LYS A 725 37.82 13.76 29.42
C LYS A 725 39.16 14.42 29.12
N VAL A 726 39.16 15.73 28.88
CA VAL A 726 40.41 16.49 28.82
C VAL A 726 40.28 17.78 29.64
N GLN A 727 41.19 17.95 30.59
CA GLN A 727 41.39 19.21 31.30
C GLN A 727 42.31 20.10 30.45
N PHE A 728 41.82 21.27 30.06
CA PHE A 728 42.54 22.40 29.43
C PHE A 728 43.19 22.17 28.04
N ALA A 729 42.52 22.59 26.96
CA ALA A 729 43.17 23.09 25.72
C ALA A 729 42.15 23.68 24.72
N PHE A 730 41.82 24.96 24.83
CA PHE A 730 41.29 25.72 23.69
C PHE A 730 42.49 26.48 23.07
N HIS A 731 42.74 26.27 21.77
CA HIS A 731 43.73 26.95 20.89
C HIS A 731 45.00 26.20 20.45
N SER A 732 45.17 24.89 20.73
CA SER A 732 46.26 24.11 20.13
C SER A 732 45.77 23.10 19.07
N ALA A 733 46.61 22.85 18.05
CA ALA A 733 46.39 21.84 17.00
C ALA A 733 46.15 20.41 17.55
N GLN A 734 46.42 20.17 18.84
CA GLN A 734 46.15 18.92 19.53
C GLN A 734 44.65 18.67 19.78
N SER A 735 43.80 19.69 19.78
CA SER A 735 42.34 19.57 20.04
C SER A 735 41.51 19.12 18.83
N CYS A 736 42.05 19.21 17.61
CA CYS A 736 41.36 18.84 16.36
C CYS A 736 41.77 17.47 15.79
N ALA A 737 42.60 16.70 16.52
CA ALA A 737 43.16 15.43 16.05
C ALA A 737 42.12 14.29 15.86
N THR A 738 40.88 14.48 16.33
CA THR A 738 39.78 13.51 16.28
C THR A 738 38.73 13.80 15.19
N ILE A 739 38.87 14.90 14.46
CA ILE A 739 37.97 15.27 13.36
C ILE A 739 38.43 14.57 12.08
N ALA A 740 37.49 13.94 11.35
CA ALA A 740 37.75 13.33 10.05
C ALA A 740 36.92 14.02 8.97
N PHE A 741 37.57 14.55 7.94
CA PHE A 741 36.90 14.99 6.72
C PHE A 741 36.56 13.81 5.83
N ARG A 742 35.42 13.90 5.16
CA ARG A 742 34.96 12.95 4.14
C ARG A 742 34.83 13.67 2.81
N ASP A 743 34.90 12.91 1.73
CA ASP A 743 34.63 13.49 0.41
C ASP A 743 33.21 14.09 0.40
N PRO A 744 33.06 15.36 -0.01
CA PRO A 744 31.77 16.01 -0.03
C PRO A 744 30.88 15.42 -1.13
N SER A 745 29.62 15.15 -0.79
CA SER A 745 28.61 14.61 -1.73
C SER A 745 28.18 15.61 -2.80
N VAL A 746 28.42 16.90 -2.57
CA VAL A 746 28.22 18.01 -3.50
C VAL A 746 29.40 18.97 -3.37
N PRO A 747 29.86 19.61 -4.44
CA PRO A 747 30.97 20.57 -4.37
C PRO A 747 30.80 21.59 -3.23
N LEU A 748 31.83 21.70 -2.39
CA LEU A 748 31.92 22.71 -1.33
C LEU A 748 32.76 23.87 -1.84
N LEU A 749 32.15 25.03 -2.00
CA LEU A 749 32.91 26.23 -2.27
C LEU A 749 33.62 26.69 -1.00
N SER A 750 34.96 26.63 -1.00
CA SER A 750 35.80 27.08 0.12
C SER A 750 36.36 28.48 -0.17
N PRO A 751 35.88 29.53 0.51
CA PRO A 751 36.49 30.87 0.46
C PRO A 751 37.94 30.87 0.94
N ARG A 752 38.33 29.91 1.79
CA ARG A 752 39.70 29.77 2.29
C ARG A 752 40.67 29.28 1.22
N LEU A 753 40.26 28.31 0.41
CA LEU A 753 41.09 27.78 -0.68
C LEU A 753 40.90 28.56 -1.99
N GLY A 754 39.85 29.38 -2.10
CA GLY A 754 39.53 30.11 -3.33
C GLY A 754 39.06 29.20 -4.46
N GLN A 755 38.59 27.99 -4.15
CA GLN A 755 38.19 26.99 -5.14
C GLN A 755 37.04 26.10 -4.63
N ALA A 756 36.39 25.40 -5.57
CA ALA A 756 35.44 24.35 -5.24
C ALA A 756 36.19 23.06 -4.83
N VAL A 757 35.82 22.52 -3.68
CA VAL A 757 36.37 21.31 -3.08
C VAL A 757 35.45 20.14 -3.42
N THR A 758 36.01 19.11 -4.03
CA THR A 758 35.30 17.86 -4.38
C THR A 758 35.90 16.63 -3.72
N SER A 759 37.10 16.73 -3.14
CA SER A 759 37.68 15.67 -2.32
C SER A 759 38.12 16.21 -0.96
N ALA A 760 38.01 15.39 0.08
CA ALA A 760 38.59 15.65 1.39
C ALA A 760 40.11 15.85 1.32
N ALA A 761 40.77 15.26 0.32
CA ALA A 761 42.20 15.45 0.10
C ALA A 761 42.56 16.92 -0.16
N ASP A 762 41.68 17.68 -0.84
CA ASP A 762 41.89 19.09 -1.18
C ASP A 762 41.89 19.98 0.08
N LEU A 763 41.20 19.56 1.14
CA LEU A 763 41.18 20.22 2.44
C LEU A 763 42.45 19.90 3.25
N GLY A 764 43.13 18.80 2.96
CA GLY A 764 44.29 18.32 3.72
C GLY A 764 43.93 17.87 5.14
N ALA A 765 44.93 17.90 6.04
CA ALA A 765 44.72 17.46 7.42
C ALA A 765 43.71 18.36 8.16
N PRO A 766 42.66 17.82 8.80
CA PRO A 766 41.59 18.61 9.41
C PRO A 766 42.07 19.68 10.39
N ALA A 767 43.01 19.34 11.27
CA ALA A 767 43.60 20.31 12.21
C ALA A 767 44.35 21.45 11.51
N ALA A 768 45.03 21.16 10.39
CA ALA A 768 45.74 22.17 9.62
C ALA A 768 44.76 23.07 8.86
N TYR A 769 43.75 22.48 8.21
CA TYR A 769 42.72 23.24 7.51
C TYR A 769 41.97 24.20 8.44
N LEU A 770 41.47 23.69 9.56
CA LEU A 770 40.69 24.48 10.51
C LEU A 770 41.52 25.61 11.13
N ALA A 771 42.80 25.35 11.45
CA ALA A 771 43.70 26.39 11.94
C ALA A 771 43.93 27.50 10.90
N ARG A 772 44.06 27.14 9.62
CA ARG A 772 44.21 28.10 8.50
C ARG A 772 42.92 28.86 8.24
N HIS A 773 41.78 28.18 8.20
CA HIS A 773 40.45 28.79 8.08
C HIS A 773 40.18 29.83 9.18
N CYS A 774 40.64 29.59 10.41
CA CYS A 774 40.47 30.53 11.52
C CYS A 774 41.45 31.72 11.53
N ARG A 775 42.62 31.62 10.87
CA ARG A 775 43.70 32.62 10.97
C ARG A 775 43.92 33.42 9.70
N GLU A 776 43.56 32.86 8.56
CA GLU A 776 43.85 33.44 7.25
C GLU A 776 42.58 34.01 6.60
N THR A 777 42.75 34.90 5.62
CA THR A 777 41.65 35.67 5.01
C THR A 777 40.61 34.77 4.32
N VAL A 778 39.34 35.17 4.44
CA VAL A 778 38.19 34.61 3.72
C VAL A 778 38.11 35.28 2.35
N ASN A 779 38.40 34.55 1.27
CA ASN A 779 38.42 35.11 -0.09
C ASN A 779 37.23 34.63 -0.93
N PHE A 780 36.05 35.19 -0.62
CA PHE A 780 34.79 34.79 -1.24
C PHE A 780 34.72 35.12 -2.74
N CYS A 781 35.29 36.25 -3.15
CA CYS A 781 35.30 36.70 -4.55
C CYS A 781 36.07 35.73 -5.45
N THR A 782 37.31 35.39 -5.07
CA THR A 782 38.12 34.41 -5.82
C THR A 782 37.45 33.05 -5.88
N ALA A 783 36.83 32.60 -4.79
CA ALA A 783 36.11 31.35 -4.74
C ALA A 783 34.92 31.31 -5.73
N LEU A 784 34.07 32.36 -5.73
CA LEU A 784 32.96 32.47 -6.67
C LEU A 784 33.44 32.51 -8.13
N GLN A 785 34.48 33.30 -8.43
CA GLN A 785 35.05 33.40 -9.77
C GLN A 785 35.61 32.06 -10.26
N ALA A 786 36.38 31.36 -9.43
CA ALA A 786 36.94 30.06 -9.75
C ALA A 786 35.85 29.00 -9.99
N THR A 787 34.76 29.06 -9.22
CA THR A 787 33.63 28.11 -9.33
C THR A 787 32.76 28.39 -10.54
N ARG A 788 32.63 29.67 -10.94
CA ARG A 788 32.02 30.03 -12.21
C ARG A 788 32.85 29.53 -13.38
N ALA A 789 34.17 29.73 -13.31
CA ALA A 789 35.11 29.29 -14.34
C ALA A 789 35.16 27.76 -14.50
N SER A 790 34.96 27.00 -13.41
CA SER A 790 34.92 25.53 -13.46
C SER A 790 33.61 24.96 -14.01
N GLY A 791 32.60 25.79 -14.25
CA GLY A 791 31.26 25.37 -14.70
C GLY A 791 30.40 24.74 -13.60
N ALA A 792 30.86 24.73 -12.34
CA ALA A 792 30.09 24.20 -11.21
C ALA A 792 28.96 25.15 -10.77
N MET A 793 28.98 26.41 -11.18
CA MET A 793 27.93 27.40 -10.95
C MET A 793 27.29 27.82 -12.28
N SER A 794 25.95 27.83 -12.32
CA SER A 794 25.14 28.24 -13.48
C SER A 794 24.40 29.55 -13.20
N ASP A 795 24.22 30.39 -14.21
CA ASP A 795 23.41 31.61 -14.11
C ASP A 795 21.92 31.34 -13.83
N ARG A 796 21.46 30.09 -14.02
CA ARG A 796 20.10 29.64 -13.67
C ARG A 796 19.99 29.13 -12.23
N MET A 797 21.09 29.11 -11.48
CA MET A 797 21.12 28.59 -10.12
C MET A 797 20.35 29.48 -9.17
N VAL A 798 19.40 28.89 -8.45
CA VAL A 798 18.69 29.56 -7.35
C VAL A 798 19.47 29.35 -6.07
N TRP A 799 19.86 30.45 -5.44
CA TRP A 799 20.56 30.42 -4.15
C TRP A 799 19.55 30.46 -3.01
N VAL A 800 19.59 29.44 -2.17
CA VAL A 800 18.85 29.39 -0.91
C VAL A 800 19.80 29.77 0.20
N GLU A 801 19.57 30.94 0.76
CA GLU A 801 20.25 31.39 1.96
C GLU A 801 19.34 31.11 3.17
N PRO A 802 19.70 30.20 4.08
CA PRO A 802 18.98 30.01 5.33
C PRO A 802 19.37 31.17 6.27
N VAL A 803 18.82 32.35 6.01
CA VAL A 803 19.18 33.56 6.76
C VAL A 803 18.45 33.62 8.10
N MET A 804 19.14 34.20 9.07
CA MET A 804 18.60 34.63 10.36
C MET A 804 18.29 36.14 10.29
N VAL A 805 17.43 36.62 9.38
CA VAL A 805 17.07 38.06 9.36
C VAL A 805 15.90 38.33 10.30
N GLN A 806 16.03 39.37 11.12
CA GLN A 806 14.92 39.95 11.88
C GLN A 806 13.92 40.60 10.91
N GLU A 807 12.62 40.36 11.08
CA GLU A 807 11.57 41.00 10.26
C GLU A 807 11.66 42.53 10.43
N VAL A 808 12.29 43.23 9.47
CA VAL A 808 12.25 44.69 9.40
C VAL A 808 10.95 45.04 8.69
N ALA A 809 10.07 45.81 9.36
CA ALA A 809 8.85 46.31 8.75
C ALA A 809 9.17 47.02 7.42
N PRO A 810 8.34 46.86 6.37
CA PRO A 810 8.62 47.47 5.08
C PRO A 810 8.79 48.99 5.26
N PRO A 811 9.83 49.61 4.69
CA PRO A 811 10.00 51.05 4.78
C PRO A 811 8.78 51.71 4.14
N THR A 812 8.13 52.58 4.91
CA THR A 812 7.04 53.44 4.43
C THR A 812 7.54 54.17 3.19
N ALA A 813 6.95 53.86 2.04
CA ALA A 813 7.32 54.48 0.78
C ALA A 813 7.14 56.01 0.89
N GLN A 814 8.25 56.73 1.08
CA GLN A 814 8.28 58.15 0.84
C GLN A 814 8.19 58.36 -0.66
N HIS A 815 7.21 59.17 -1.06
CA HIS A 815 6.95 59.59 -2.43
C HIS A 815 8.24 60.03 -3.15
N VAL A 816 8.69 59.23 -4.11
CA VAL A 816 9.57 59.69 -5.18
C VAL A 816 8.67 60.13 -6.35
N PRO A 817 8.73 61.41 -6.79
CA PRO A 817 7.88 61.90 -7.86
C PRO A 817 8.24 61.27 -9.21
N ALA A 818 7.22 61.16 -10.07
CA ALA A 818 7.23 60.44 -11.33
C ALA A 818 8.34 60.88 -12.31
N ARG A 819 9.01 59.89 -12.92
CA ARG A 819 9.96 60.04 -14.03
C ARG A 819 9.29 60.70 -15.25
N LEU A 820 9.88 61.81 -15.70
CA LEU A 820 9.62 62.40 -17.02
C LEU A 820 10.27 61.57 -18.15
N PRO A 821 9.74 61.61 -19.39
CA PRO A 821 10.20 60.77 -20.49
C PRO A 821 11.51 61.28 -21.11
N ALA A 822 12.31 60.32 -21.58
CA ALA A 822 13.65 60.51 -22.11
C ALA A 822 13.71 61.40 -23.37
N SER A 823 14.61 62.38 -23.37
CA SER A 823 15.05 63.14 -24.55
C SER A 823 16.44 62.69 -25.03
N LYS A 824 16.64 62.73 -26.35
CA LYS A 824 17.80 62.26 -27.11
C LYS A 824 19.10 63.08 -26.91
N GLN A 825 20.22 62.35 -26.88
CA GLN A 825 21.61 62.61 -27.36
C GLN A 825 22.30 63.99 -27.18
N GLN A 826 23.52 63.97 -26.60
CA GLN A 826 24.75 64.75 -26.91
C GLN A 826 25.88 64.29 -25.94
N GLY A 827 27.06 63.80 -26.37
CA GLY A 827 28.25 64.59 -26.74
C GLY A 827 29.44 64.24 -25.81
N GLY A 828 30.53 63.68 -26.35
CA GLY A 828 31.57 62.93 -25.62
C GLY A 828 32.47 63.64 -24.58
N SER A 829 32.32 64.94 -24.31
CA SER A 829 33.10 65.61 -23.25
C SER A 829 32.39 65.64 -21.88
N ALA A 830 31.07 65.44 -21.82
CA ALA A 830 30.31 65.44 -20.57
C ALA A 830 30.49 64.16 -19.73
N MET A 831 30.96 63.07 -20.36
CA MET A 831 31.16 61.77 -19.70
C MET A 831 32.43 61.75 -18.85
N ALA A 832 33.52 62.35 -19.33
CA ALA A 832 34.77 62.46 -18.59
C ALA A 832 34.65 63.36 -17.36
N ASP A 833 33.92 64.48 -17.48
CA ASP A 833 33.67 65.39 -16.34
C ASP A 833 32.78 64.74 -15.28
N ARG A 834 31.78 63.94 -15.70
CA ARG A 834 30.96 63.14 -14.78
C ARG A 834 31.75 62.01 -14.13
N PHE A 835 32.61 61.33 -14.89
CA PHE A 835 33.49 60.29 -14.35
C PHE A 835 34.40 60.85 -13.25
N ARG A 836 35.04 62.01 -13.49
CA ARG A 836 35.88 62.71 -12.49
C ARG A 836 35.07 63.16 -11.27
N ALA A 837 33.84 63.63 -11.45
CA ALA A 837 32.97 64.03 -10.34
C ALA A 837 32.57 62.85 -9.45
N VAL A 838 32.16 61.71 -10.04
CA VAL A 838 31.81 60.49 -9.28
C VAL A 838 33.04 59.94 -8.55
N LEU A 839 34.20 59.94 -9.20
CA LEU A 839 35.45 59.47 -8.58
C LEU A 839 35.87 60.37 -7.41
N ALA A 840 35.79 61.69 -7.57
CA ALA A 840 36.13 62.66 -6.53
C ALA A 840 35.19 62.57 -5.32
N GLU A 841 33.89 62.36 -5.55
CA GLU A 841 32.88 62.23 -4.49
C GLU A 841 33.09 60.95 -3.67
N GLU A 842 33.32 59.81 -4.32
CA GLU A 842 33.53 58.52 -3.65
C GLU A 842 34.86 58.47 -2.88
N VAL A 843 35.89 59.13 -3.39
CA VAL A 843 37.18 59.26 -2.71
C VAL A 843 37.16 60.32 -1.61
N GLY A 844 36.19 61.25 -1.65
CA GLY A 844 36.13 62.38 -0.72
C GLY A 844 37.19 63.46 -0.99
N ALA A 845 37.64 63.60 -2.25
CA ALA A 845 38.61 64.59 -2.69
C ALA A 845 37.96 65.71 -3.52
N PRO A 846 38.54 66.93 -3.59
CA PRO A 846 38.12 67.95 -4.54
C PRO A 846 38.28 67.46 -5.98
N VAL A 847 37.33 67.76 -6.87
CA VAL A 847 37.37 67.37 -8.30
C VAL A 847 38.64 67.86 -9.02
N SER A 848 39.28 68.93 -8.52
CA SER A 848 40.56 69.44 -9.04
C SER A 848 41.74 68.49 -8.86
N ASP A 849 41.66 67.55 -7.92
CA ASP A 849 42.75 66.65 -7.55
C ASP A 849 42.68 65.33 -8.35
N VAL A 850 41.58 65.10 -9.08
CA VAL A 850 41.40 63.95 -9.99
C VAL A 850 41.79 64.37 -11.42
N GLN A 851 43.09 64.31 -11.71
CA GLN A 851 43.64 64.59 -13.04
C GLN A 851 43.74 63.31 -13.90
N ASP A 852 43.80 63.47 -15.23
CA ASP A 852 43.73 62.36 -16.21
C ASP A 852 44.88 61.34 -16.14
N ASN A 853 45.88 61.59 -15.31
CA ASN A 853 47.12 60.83 -15.18
C ASN A 853 47.49 60.45 -13.73
N VAL A 854 46.57 60.58 -12.78
CA VAL A 854 46.79 60.17 -11.37
C VAL A 854 46.51 58.68 -11.21
N GLU A 855 47.42 57.94 -10.58
CA GLU A 855 47.18 56.54 -10.22
C GLU A 855 46.11 56.43 -9.11
N LEU A 856 45.06 55.64 -9.34
CA LEU A 856 43.91 55.52 -8.43
C LEU A 856 44.30 55.09 -6.99
N ALA A 857 45.41 54.36 -6.85
CA ALA A 857 45.95 53.97 -5.56
C ALA A 857 46.47 55.18 -4.74
N GLU A 858 46.99 56.22 -5.40
CA GLU A 858 47.46 57.46 -4.74
C GLU A 858 46.30 58.33 -4.26
N LEU A 859 45.11 58.17 -4.85
CA LEU A 859 43.85 58.75 -4.39
C LEU A 859 43.19 57.95 -3.26
N GLY A 860 43.82 56.88 -2.76
CA GLY A 860 43.26 56.06 -1.68
C GLY A 860 42.14 55.11 -2.11
N VAL A 861 41.99 54.86 -3.41
CA VAL A 861 41.02 53.89 -3.94
C VAL A 861 41.53 52.48 -3.68
N ASP A 862 40.94 51.81 -2.68
CA ASP A 862 41.19 50.40 -2.39
C ASP A 862 40.21 49.47 -3.13
N SER A 863 40.43 48.16 -2.99
CA SER A 863 39.64 47.14 -3.69
C SER A 863 38.16 47.12 -3.33
N LEU A 864 37.75 47.74 -2.21
CA LEU A 864 36.35 47.83 -1.79
C LEU A 864 35.72 49.11 -2.36
N LEU A 865 36.42 50.24 -2.29
CA LEU A 865 35.98 51.51 -2.85
C LEU A 865 35.91 51.46 -4.39
N ALA A 866 36.80 50.71 -5.03
CA ALA A 866 36.78 50.48 -6.47
C ALA A 866 35.50 49.76 -6.95
N LEU A 867 34.93 48.86 -6.13
CA LEU A 867 33.67 48.18 -6.43
C LEU A 867 32.48 49.13 -6.33
N THR A 868 32.45 49.99 -5.30
CA THR A 868 31.41 51.01 -5.11
C THR A 868 31.43 52.05 -6.22
N ILE A 869 32.62 52.54 -6.59
CA ILE A 869 32.82 53.45 -7.73
C ILE A 869 32.35 52.78 -9.03
N SER A 870 32.68 51.50 -9.24
CA SER A 870 32.29 50.76 -10.44
C SER A 870 30.77 50.57 -10.56
N ASP A 871 30.09 50.23 -9.46
CA ASP A 871 28.64 50.10 -9.44
C ASP A 871 27.96 51.44 -9.69
N ARG A 872 28.46 52.54 -9.10
CA ARG A 872 27.88 53.87 -9.27
C ARG A 872 28.08 54.43 -10.67
N LEU A 873 29.24 54.18 -11.30
CA LEU A 873 29.49 54.51 -12.70
C LEU A 873 28.64 53.65 -13.66
N LEU A 874 28.40 52.38 -13.32
CA LEU A 874 27.52 51.49 -14.07
C LEU A 874 26.06 51.97 -14.01
N GLU A 875 25.59 52.40 -12.84
CA GLU A 875 24.24 52.95 -12.65
C GLU A 875 24.06 54.31 -13.34
N GLU A 876 25.03 55.22 -13.22
CA GLU A 876 24.88 56.59 -13.71
C GLU A 876 25.25 56.78 -15.18
N LEU A 877 26.26 56.05 -15.68
CA LEU A 877 26.81 56.24 -17.02
C LEU A 877 26.61 55.03 -17.94
N GLY A 878 26.15 53.90 -17.41
CA GLY A 878 25.82 52.71 -18.19
C GLY A 878 27.02 52.02 -18.86
N VAL A 879 28.24 52.31 -18.40
CA VAL A 879 29.47 51.74 -18.96
C VAL A 879 29.75 50.38 -18.32
N LYS A 880 29.71 49.31 -19.13
CA LYS A 880 30.11 47.96 -18.73
C LYS A 880 31.57 47.73 -19.09
N ASP A 881 32.30 47.14 -18.15
CA ASP A 881 33.64 46.55 -18.31
C ASP A 881 34.85 47.51 -18.33
N LEU A 882 35.29 47.91 -17.12
CA LEU A 882 36.60 48.54 -16.88
C LEU A 882 37.70 47.54 -16.43
N ILE A 883 37.36 46.26 -16.21
CA ILE A 883 38.34 45.26 -15.73
C ILE A 883 39.41 44.96 -16.80
N GLN A 884 39.17 45.19 -18.08
CA GLN A 884 40.21 45.10 -19.12
C GLN A 884 41.06 46.37 -19.27
N ILE A 885 40.60 47.53 -18.79
CA ILE A 885 41.34 48.80 -18.92
C ILE A 885 42.39 48.96 -17.81
N VAL A 886 42.23 48.27 -16.67
CA VAL A 886 43.18 48.32 -15.54
C VAL A 886 44.35 47.32 -15.70
N ALA A 887 44.34 46.42 -16.69
CA ALA A 887 45.34 45.35 -16.81
C ALA A 887 46.19 45.31 -18.10
N GLY A 888 46.00 46.18 -19.08
CA GLY A 888 46.93 46.27 -20.22
C GLY A 888 46.36 46.94 -21.47
N GLY A 889 47.07 47.93 -22.01
CA GLY A 889 46.64 48.68 -23.20
C GLY A 889 46.81 47.91 -24.52
N SER A 890 45.84 48.07 -25.43
CA SER A 890 45.96 48.27 -26.90
C SER A 890 44.59 48.09 -27.59
N ASP A 891 44.37 48.90 -28.63
CA ASP A 891 43.26 49.08 -29.60
C ASP A 891 42.05 48.14 -29.69
N VAL A 892 40.88 48.78 -29.91
CA VAL A 892 39.57 48.20 -30.22
C VAL A 892 39.41 48.06 -31.74
N SER A 893 39.14 46.84 -32.24
CA SER A 893 38.62 46.61 -33.59
C SER A 893 37.52 45.53 -33.59
N GLU A 894 36.39 45.83 -34.23
CA GLU A 894 35.13 45.07 -34.31
C GLU A 894 35.23 43.72 -35.08
N PRO A 895 34.34 42.73 -34.83
CA PRO A 895 34.12 41.61 -35.74
C PRO A 895 32.75 41.66 -36.46
N GLU A 896 32.77 41.39 -37.77
CA GLU A 896 31.64 41.15 -38.69
C GLU A 896 31.20 39.65 -38.71
N PRO A 897 30.00 39.30 -39.24
CA PRO A 897 29.35 37.98 -39.15
C PRO A 897 29.34 37.18 -40.46
N ASP A 898 29.19 35.84 -40.40
CA ASP A 898 28.59 34.93 -41.43
C ASP A 898 28.88 33.45 -41.06
N SER A 899 28.18 32.39 -41.47
CA SER A 899 27.00 32.14 -42.33
C SER A 899 26.62 30.65 -42.23
N ALA A 900 25.43 30.29 -42.73
CA ALA A 900 24.87 28.94 -42.83
C ALA A 900 25.14 28.25 -44.18
N SER A 901 25.07 26.92 -44.24
CA SER A 901 24.76 26.05 -45.40
C SER A 901 25.07 24.58 -45.03
N SER A 902 24.60 23.48 -45.63
CA SER A 902 23.42 23.04 -46.40
C SER A 902 23.75 21.61 -46.89
N MET A 903 22.84 20.63 -46.80
CA MET A 903 22.87 19.40 -47.64
C MET A 903 22.54 19.75 -49.12
N PRO A 904 22.62 18.90 -50.19
CA PRO A 904 22.52 17.41 -50.33
C PRO A 904 23.48 16.88 -51.48
N PRO A 905 23.24 15.84 -52.34
CA PRO A 905 22.16 14.82 -52.50
C PRO A 905 22.62 13.36 -52.77
N GLY A 906 21.64 12.45 -52.84
CA GLY A 906 21.83 11.00 -53.03
C GLY A 906 21.84 10.50 -54.48
N SER A 907 21.97 9.18 -54.64
CA SER A 907 21.51 8.44 -55.84
C SER A 907 21.34 6.94 -55.57
N SER A 908 20.45 6.34 -56.35
CA SER A 908 19.87 5.00 -56.31
C SER A 908 20.66 3.93 -57.09
N SER A 909 20.59 2.65 -56.69
CA SER A 909 20.55 1.53 -57.65
C SER A 909 20.09 0.20 -57.04
N SER A 910 19.25 -0.50 -57.80
CA SER A 910 18.68 -1.84 -57.58
C SER A 910 19.63 -3.00 -57.94
N GLY A 911 19.58 -4.12 -57.20
CA GLY A 911 20.04 -5.44 -57.65
C GLY A 911 20.35 -6.43 -56.52
N ASN A 912 19.63 -7.56 -56.43
CA ASN A 912 20.10 -8.81 -55.77
C ASN A 912 20.99 -9.58 -56.77
N PRO A 913 22.05 -10.36 -56.42
CA PRO A 913 22.17 -11.36 -55.32
C PRO A 913 23.63 -11.38 -54.71
N PRO A 914 24.20 -12.42 -54.01
CA PRO A 914 23.72 -13.72 -53.53
C PRO A 914 23.95 -14.01 -52.03
N ARG A 915 23.45 -15.17 -51.57
CA ARG A 915 23.66 -15.75 -50.23
C ARG A 915 25.16 -15.88 -49.89
N THR A 916 25.63 -15.11 -48.92
CA THR A 916 26.93 -15.28 -48.25
C THR A 916 26.74 -15.54 -46.77
N ALA A 917 27.52 -16.46 -46.22
CA ALA A 917 27.52 -16.86 -44.82
C ALA A 917 27.55 -15.65 -43.87
N HIS A 918 26.58 -15.55 -42.97
CA HIS A 918 26.60 -14.55 -41.91
C HIS A 918 27.77 -14.85 -40.96
N THR A 919 28.85 -14.09 -41.09
CA THR A 919 29.77 -13.81 -39.98
C THR A 919 28.97 -13.08 -38.90
N SER A 920 28.93 -13.64 -37.69
CA SER A 920 28.21 -13.04 -36.56
C SER A 920 28.83 -11.67 -36.23
N ALA A 921 27.98 -10.64 -36.16
CA ALA A 921 28.37 -9.38 -35.54
C ALA A 921 28.73 -9.64 -34.06
N PRO A 922 29.68 -8.90 -33.46
CA PRO A 922 30.02 -9.09 -32.05
C PRO A 922 28.80 -8.86 -31.16
N THR A 923 28.42 -9.86 -30.35
CA THR A 923 27.36 -9.72 -29.34
C THR A 923 27.81 -8.67 -28.31
N PRO A 924 26.99 -7.65 -27.99
CA PRO A 924 27.31 -6.70 -26.93
C PRO A 924 27.52 -7.41 -25.59
N PRO A 925 28.28 -6.83 -24.65
CA PRO A 925 28.45 -7.43 -23.32
C PRO A 925 27.14 -7.43 -22.54
N ALA A 926 26.86 -8.53 -21.82
CA ALA A 926 25.78 -8.56 -20.83
C ALA A 926 26.18 -7.76 -19.58
N SER A 927 25.21 -7.30 -18.80
CA SER A 927 25.46 -6.59 -17.54
C SER A 927 24.64 -7.17 -16.40
N THR A 928 25.19 -7.20 -15.19
CA THR A 928 24.49 -7.66 -13.97
C THR A 928 23.92 -6.52 -13.14
N LEU A 929 22.81 -6.82 -12.46
CA LEU A 929 22.27 -6.04 -11.34
C LEU A 929 22.26 -6.92 -10.07
N SER A 930 22.73 -6.39 -8.93
CA SER A 930 22.59 -7.09 -7.65
C SER A 930 21.15 -6.96 -7.16
N LEU A 931 20.50 -8.08 -6.82
CA LEU A 931 19.13 -8.13 -6.36
C LEU A 931 19.04 -8.31 -4.82
N SER A 932 20.08 -8.79 -4.13
CA SER A 932 20.14 -8.83 -2.64
C SER A 932 21.54 -9.18 -2.08
N GLY A 933 21.92 -8.63 -0.91
CA GLY A 933 22.94 -9.18 0.03
C GLY A 933 24.44 -9.01 -0.31
N SER A 934 25.32 -9.26 0.68
CA SER A 934 26.81 -9.20 0.58
C SER A 934 27.48 -10.54 1.00
N GLY A 935 26.92 -11.67 0.57
CA GLY A 935 27.40 -13.03 0.86
C GLY A 935 28.21 -13.67 -0.28
N SER A 936 28.79 -14.85 -0.03
CA SER A 936 29.75 -15.55 -0.91
C SER A 936 29.14 -16.48 -1.96
N ASP A 937 27.87 -16.86 -1.84
CA ASP A 937 27.21 -17.79 -2.78
C ASP A 937 26.38 -17.02 -3.83
N CYS A 938 26.54 -17.36 -5.11
CA CYS A 938 26.07 -16.57 -6.25
C CYS A 938 24.98 -17.30 -7.05
N TYR A 939 23.77 -16.71 -7.13
CA TYR A 939 22.66 -17.21 -7.96
C TYR A 939 22.36 -16.25 -9.09
N VAL A 940 22.26 -16.74 -10.33
CA VAL A 940 22.06 -15.86 -11.49
C VAL A 940 20.84 -16.22 -12.32
N VAL A 941 19.96 -15.24 -12.53
CA VAL A 941 18.67 -15.40 -13.24
C VAL A 941 18.50 -14.34 -14.33
N ASP A 942 18.08 -14.74 -15.54
CA ASP A 942 17.78 -13.82 -16.66
C ASP A 942 16.60 -12.88 -16.29
N LYS A 943 16.80 -11.57 -16.47
CA LYS A 943 16.06 -10.48 -15.81
C LYS A 943 14.57 -10.37 -16.16
N LYS A 944 14.07 -11.02 -17.21
CA LYS A 944 12.80 -10.53 -17.78
C LYS A 944 11.60 -10.56 -16.81
N ASP A 945 11.65 -11.32 -15.69
CA ASP A 945 10.47 -11.49 -14.82
C ASP A 945 10.69 -11.45 -13.29
N LEU A 946 11.74 -10.81 -12.76
CA LEU A 946 11.94 -10.71 -11.30
C LEU A 946 12.30 -9.33 -10.74
N ALA A 947 12.45 -8.30 -11.58
CA ALA A 947 12.72 -6.94 -11.12
C ALA A 947 11.67 -6.33 -10.14
N PRO A 948 10.40 -6.77 -10.08
CA PRO A 948 9.45 -6.29 -9.07
C PRO A 948 9.49 -7.05 -7.73
N PHE A 949 10.26 -8.15 -7.61
CA PHE A 949 10.14 -9.07 -6.48
C PHE A 949 11.51 -9.42 -5.90
N THR A 950 12.15 -8.45 -5.22
CA THR A 950 13.14 -8.76 -4.19
C THR A 950 12.41 -9.24 -2.94
N PRO A 951 12.54 -10.50 -2.52
CA PRO A 951 11.88 -11.02 -1.32
C PRO A 951 12.64 -10.62 -0.06
N THR A 952 11.89 -10.28 0.98
CA THR A 952 12.35 -10.09 2.36
C THR A 952 12.86 -11.39 3.04
N SER A 953 12.90 -12.53 2.34
CA SER A 953 13.18 -13.87 2.90
C SER A 953 14.41 -14.60 2.33
N VAL A 954 15.32 -13.92 1.61
CA VAL A 954 16.60 -14.53 1.22
C VAL A 954 17.54 -14.54 2.45
N PRO A 955 18.11 -15.71 2.85
CA PRO A 955 19.04 -15.76 3.96
C PRO A 955 20.23 -14.81 3.76
N PRO A 956 20.74 -14.11 4.80
CA PRO A 956 21.79 -13.08 4.66
C PRO A 956 23.10 -13.52 3.98
N ARG A 957 23.30 -14.83 3.80
CA ARG A 957 24.51 -15.43 3.22
C ARG A 957 24.47 -15.61 1.70
N VAL A 958 23.33 -15.37 1.03
CA VAL A 958 23.16 -15.63 -0.41
C VAL A 958 23.02 -14.31 -1.19
N THR A 959 23.83 -14.15 -2.25
CA THR A 959 23.78 -12.99 -3.15
C THR A 959 23.18 -13.41 -4.50
N VAL A 960 22.11 -12.73 -4.92
CA VAL A 960 21.42 -13.04 -6.18
C VAL A 960 21.68 -11.93 -7.20
N TYR A 961 22.11 -12.30 -8.41
CA TYR A 961 22.34 -11.38 -9.52
C TYR A 961 21.33 -11.61 -10.66
N GLY A 962 20.75 -10.52 -11.17
CA GLY A 962 19.96 -10.54 -12.40
C GLY A 962 20.82 -10.21 -13.62
N LEU A 963 20.73 -10.99 -14.71
CA LEU A 963 21.40 -10.70 -15.99
C LEU A 963 20.51 -9.87 -16.91
N ASN A 964 21.00 -8.69 -17.32
CA ASN A 964 20.40 -7.94 -18.42
C ASN A 964 20.79 -8.58 -19.77
N SER A 965 19.81 -8.75 -20.64
CA SER A 965 20.08 -9.04 -22.06
C SER A 965 20.96 -7.94 -22.67
N PRO A 966 22.01 -8.29 -23.43
CA PRO A 966 22.87 -7.33 -24.14
C PRO A 966 22.12 -6.45 -25.15
N PHE A 967 20.94 -6.89 -25.59
CA PHE A 967 20.13 -6.23 -26.61
C PHE A 967 19.00 -5.36 -26.04
N VAL A 968 18.98 -5.12 -24.71
CA VAL A 968 17.94 -4.29 -24.05
C VAL A 968 17.84 -2.88 -24.65
N LYS A 969 18.95 -2.30 -25.13
CA LYS A 969 18.99 -0.97 -25.76
C LYS A 969 18.92 -1.00 -27.29
N ASN A 970 19.00 -2.18 -27.91
CA ASN A 970 18.97 -2.37 -29.36
C ASN A 970 18.27 -3.69 -29.71
N THR A 971 16.95 -3.71 -29.52
CA THR A 971 16.11 -4.90 -29.73
C THR A 971 16.04 -5.33 -31.20
N ALA A 972 16.30 -4.40 -32.14
CA ALA A 972 16.25 -4.66 -33.58
C ALA A 972 17.37 -5.60 -34.05
N ALA A 973 18.49 -5.67 -33.32
CA ALA A 973 19.61 -6.57 -33.61
C ALA A 973 19.42 -7.99 -33.05
N MET A 974 18.52 -8.18 -32.08
CA MET A 974 18.28 -9.45 -31.39
C MET A 974 17.89 -10.62 -32.33
N PRO A 975 17.08 -10.44 -33.40
CA PRO A 975 16.70 -11.53 -34.30
C PRO A 975 17.86 -12.15 -35.09
N PHE A 976 19.03 -11.51 -35.08
CA PHE A 976 20.25 -11.96 -35.77
C PHE A 976 21.28 -12.58 -34.81
N CYS A 977 20.99 -12.65 -33.51
CA CYS A 977 21.85 -13.27 -32.50
C CYS A 977 21.47 -14.74 -32.29
N ARG A 978 22.44 -15.66 -32.36
CA ARG A 978 22.20 -17.08 -32.04
C ARG A 978 22.14 -17.26 -30.53
N LEU A 979 21.40 -18.28 -30.07
CA LEU A 979 21.32 -18.60 -28.65
C LEU A 979 22.70 -18.79 -28.00
N ASP A 980 23.65 -19.44 -28.67
CA ASP A 980 24.99 -19.66 -28.13
C ASP A 980 25.81 -18.37 -28.02
N ASP A 981 25.59 -17.41 -28.92
CA ASP A 981 26.26 -16.09 -28.85
C ASP A 981 25.71 -15.27 -27.68
N LEU A 982 24.39 -15.34 -27.44
CA LEU A 982 23.73 -14.71 -26.30
C LEU A 982 24.15 -15.34 -24.96
N VAL A 983 24.17 -16.66 -24.88
CA VAL A 983 24.62 -17.41 -23.71
C VAL A 983 26.10 -17.17 -23.43
N GLY A 984 26.93 -17.01 -24.47
CA GLY A 984 28.32 -16.63 -24.33
C GLY A 984 28.51 -15.30 -23.59
N ALA A 985 27.70 -14.29 -23.93
CA ALA A 985 27.72 -12.99 -23.23
C ALA A 985 27.28 -13.13 -21.76
N TYR A 986 26.31 -14.00 -21.46
CA TYR A 986 25.89 -14.30 -20.08
C TYR A 986 26.97 -15.03 -19.27
N ILE A 987 27.65 -16.02 -19.86
CA ILE A 987 28.76 -16.73 -19.21
C ILE A 987 29.94 -15.77 -18.96
N ALA A 988 30.26 -14.89 -19.91
CA ALA A 988 31.33 -13.91 -19.73
C ALA A 988 31.06 -13.00 -18.53
N GLU A 989 29.82 -12.53 -18.37
CA GLU A 989 29.43 -11.68 -17.25
C GLU A 989 29.33 -12.47 -15.93
N LEU A 990 28.87 -13.73 -15.96
CA LEU A 990 28.92 -14.65 -14.82
C LEU A 990 30.35 -14.80 -14.28
N ARG A 991 31.29 -15.08 -15.18
CA ARG A 991 32.70 -15.29 -14.84
C ARG A 991 33.41 -14.00 -14.41
N ARG A 992 32.94 -12.84 -14.88
CA ARG A 992 33.42 -11.54 -14.38
C ARG A 992 33.08 -11.33 -12.92
N ARG A 993 31.93 -11.85 -12.45
CA ARG A 993 31.46 -11.72 -11.06
C ARG A 993 32.00 -12.83 -10.16
N GLN A 994 32.00 -14.06 -10.65
CA GLN A 994 32.54 -15.21 -9.97
C GLN A 994 33.47 -15.95 -10.94
N PRO A 995 34.80 -15.77 -10.84
CA PRO A 995 35.74 -16.33 -11.81
C PRO A 995 35.76 -17.86 -11.94
N ARG A 996 35.36 -18.59 -10.88
CA ARG A 996 35.32 -20.06 -10.82
C ARG A 996 34.07 -20.57 -10.09
N GLY A 997 33.57 -21.74 -10.49
CA GLY A 997 32.44 -22.42 -9.86
C GLY A 997 32.70 -22.88 -8.42
N PRO A 998 31.68 -23.42 -7.71
CA PRO A 998 30.41 -23.89 -8.27
C PRO A 998 29.38 -22.78 -8.53
N TYR A 999 28.67 -22.84 -9.66
CA TYR A 999 27.61 -21.87 -10.02
C TYR A 999 26.21 -22.41 -9.70
N HIS A 1000 25.28 -21.52 -9.34
CA HIS A 1000 23.85 -21.78 -9.36
C HIS A 1000 23.18 -20.91 -10.44
N VAL A 1001 22.52 -21.54 -11.41
CA VAL A 1001 21.96 -20.84 -12.57
C VAL A 1001 20.45 -21.09 -12.62
N GLY A 1002 19.65 -20.07 -12.94
CA GLY A 1002 18.21 -20.23 -13.06
C GLY A 1002 17.58 -19.35 -14.14
N GLY A 1003 16.35 -19.67 -14.54
CA GLY A 1003 15.67 -18.90 -15.56
C GLY A 1003 14.18 -19.19 -15.66
N TRP A 1004 13.40 -18.17 -15.97
CA TRP A 1004 11.96 -18.27 -16.21
C TRP A 1004 11.64 -18.33 -17.70
N SER A 1005 10.73 -19.23 -18.09
CA SER A 1005 10.27 -19.37 -19.47
C SER A 1005 11.44 -19.49 -20.47
N ALA A 1006 11.56 -18.59 -21.46
CA ALA A 1006 12.68 -18.55 -22.40
C ALA A 1006 14.06 -18.33 -21.71
N GLY A 1007 14.10 -17.65 -20.56
CA GLY A 1007 15.31 -17.52 -19.75
C GLY A 1007 15.77 -18.85 -19.15
N GLY A 1008 14.86 -19.80 -18.92
CA GLY A 1008 15.20 -21.17 -18.51
C GLY A 1008 15.98 -21.93 -19.59
N ILE A 1009 15.71 -21.63 -20.87
CA ILE A 1009 16.47 -22.18 -22.00
C ILE A 1009 17.91 -21.65 -21.99
N CYS A 1010 18.08 -20.34 -21.76
CA CYS A 1010 19.38 -19.71 -21.60
C CYS A 1010 20.14 -20.27 -20.38
N ALA A 1011 19.47 -20.47 -19.26
CA ALA A 1011 20.06 -20.99 -18.02
C ALA A 1011 20.54 -22.44 -18.17
N TYR A 1012 19.73 -23.31 -18.78
CA TYR A 1012 20.12 -24.69 -19.06
C TYR A 1012 21.32 -24.74 -20.02
N ARG A 1013 21.29 -23.96 -21.11
CA ARG A 1013 22.40 -23.90 -22.08
C ARG A 1013 23.67 -23.32 -21.46
N ALA A 1014 23.54 -22.34 -20.56
CA ALA A 1014 24.68 -21.78 -19.82
C ALA A 1014 25.31 -22.81 -18.87
N ALA A 1015 24.50 -23.57 -18.13
CA ALA A 1015 24.97 -24.64 -17.26
C ALA A 1015 25.74 -25.72 -18.04
N GLN A 1016 25.23 -26.15 -19.20
CA GLN A 1016 25.93 -27.09 -20.07
C GLN A 1016 27.30 -26.58 -20.49
N ARG A 1017 27.37 -25.35 -21.02
CA ARG A 1017 28.64 -24.77 -21.49
C ARG A 1017 29.63 -24.50 -20.35
N LEU A 1018 29.16 -24.14 -19.15
CA LEU A 1018 30.02 -24.01 -17.97
C LEU A 1018 30.69 -25.34 -17.60
N VAL A 1019 29.96 -26.46 -17.66
CA VAL A 1019 30.49 -27.80 -17.36
C VAL A 1019 31.35 -28.34 -18.51
N GLU A 1020 30.81 -28.34 -19.73
CA GLU A 1020 31.40 -29.02 -20.89
C GLU A 1020 32.54 -28.22 -21.55
N GLU A 1021 32.39 -26.90 -21.72
CA GLU A 1021 33.36 -26.06 -22.43
C GLU A 1021 34.33 -25.35 -21.48
N HIS A 1022 33.95 -25.13 -20.23
CA HIS A 1022 34.75 -24.39 -19.25
C HIS A 1022 35.24 -25.22 -18.06
N GLY A 1023 34.78 -26.48 -17.91
CA GLY A 1023 35.23 -27.38 -16.84
C GLY A 1023 34.83 -26.92 -15.43
N GLU A 1024 33.80 -26.08 -15.32
CA GLU A 1024 33.36 -25.47 -14.07
C GLU A 1024 32.22 -26.29 -13.43
N ALA A 1025 32.17 -26.35 -12.10
CA ALA A 1025 31.08 -27.02 -11.40
C ALA A 1025 29.79 -26.16 -11.43
N VAL A 1026 28.63 -26.78 -11.59
CA VAL A 1026 27.30 -26.14 -11.46
C VAL A 1026 26.51 -26.92 -10.41
N HIS A 1027 26.32 -26.34 -9.22
CA HIS A 1027 25.67 -27.02 -8.09
C HIS A 1027 24.16 -27.11 -8.21
N GLY A 1028 23.52 -26.20 -8.95
CA GLY A 1028 22.07 -26.24 -9.11
C GLY A 1028 21.58 -25.48 -10.33
N LEU A 1029 20.61 -26.08 -11.02
CA LEU A 1029 19.88 -25.47 -12.12
C LEU A 1029 18.39 -25.35 -11.78
N VAL A 1030 17.87 -24.13 -11.78
CA VAL A 1030 16.45 -23.84 -11.45
C VAL A 1030 15.69 -23.40 -12.71
N LEU A 1031 14.73 -24.21 -13.16
CA LEU A 1031 13.86 -23.89 -14.29
C LEU A 1031 12.47 -23.50 -13.77
N LEU A 1032 12.09 -22.24 -13.95
CA LEU A 1032 10.79 -21.71 -13.51
C LEU A 1032 9.79 -21.77 -14.68
N ASP A 1033 8.79 -22.64 -14.58
CA ASP A 1033 7.73 -22.83 -15.58
C ASP A 1033 6.40 -22.25 -15.09
N SER A 1034 5.63 -21.62 -15.97
CA SER A 1034 4.29 -21.12 -15.68
C SER A 1034 3.27 -21.86 -16.56
N PRO A 1035 2.20 -22.45 -15.98
CA PRO A 1035 1.14 -23.03 -16.79
C PRO A 1035 0.51 -21.95 -17.67
N ASN A 1036 0.07 -22.35 -18.86
CA ASN A 1036 -0.60 -21.44 -19.78
C ASN A 1036 -1.85 -20.88 -19.07
N PRO A 1037 -2.05 -19.55 -18.99
CA PRO A 1037 -3.23 -18.99 -18.34
C PRO A 1037 -4.47 -19.52 -19.05
N VAL A 1038 -5.44 -20.02 -18.27
CA VAL A 1038 -6.71 -20.56 -18.77
C VAL A 1038 -7.35 -19.51 -19.71
N GLY A 1039 -7.53 -19.87 -20.98
CA GLY A 1039 -8.12 -18.98 -22.00
C GLY A 1039 -7.16 -18.45 -23.08
N SER A 1040 -5.84 -18.66 -22.97
CA SER A 1040 -4.88 -18.27 -24.03
C SER A 1040 -4.70 -19.38 -25.09
N LYS A 1041 -4.82 -19.04 -26.38
CA LYS A 1041 -4.56 -19.98 -27.50
C LYS A 1041 -3.05 -20.28 -27.59
N LYS A 1042 -2.72 -21.52 -27.99
CA LYS A 1042 -1.34 -21.97 -28.24
C LYS A 1042 -0.64 -21.06 -29.26
N LEU A 1043 0.68 -20.92 -29.13
CA LEU A 1043 1.50 -20.23 -30.14
C LEU A 1043 1.40 -20.94 -31.51
N PRO A 1044 1.33 -20.21 -32.64
CA PRO A 1044 1.15 -20.82 -33.96
C PRO A 1044 2.34 -21.68 -34.39
N GLU A 1045 2.10 -22.86 -34.98
CA GLU A 1045 3.16 -23.74 -35.54
C GLU A 1045 4.10 -23.01 -36.52
N ARG A 1046 3.56 -22.04 -37.27
CA ARG A 1046 4.31 -21.21 -38.23
C ARG A 1046 5.41 -20.36 -37.58
N LEU A 1047 5.22 -19.93 -36.33
CA LEU A 1047 6.23 -19.15 -35.59
C LEU A 1047 7.49 -20.00 -35.33
N TYR A 1048 7.31 -21.28 -35.03
CA TYR A 1048 8.41 -22.22 -34.80
C TYR A 1048 9.19 -22.52 -36.09
N GLY A 1049 8.49 -22.66 -37.22
CA GLY A 1049 9.13 -22.81 -38.53
C GLY A 1049 9.97 -21.59 -38.96
N GLU A 1050 9.57 -20.38 -38.54
CA GLU A 1050 10.36 -19.16 -38.77
C GLU A 1050 11.62 -19.08 -37.87
N PHE A 1051 11.54 -19.55 -36.62
CA PHE A 1051 12.74 -19.69 -35.77
C PHE A 1051 13.72 -20.74 -36.29
N GLU A 1052 13.20 -21.81 -36.91
CA GLU A 1052 14.01 -22.86 -37.53
C GLU A 1052 14.72 -22.37 -38.81
N LYS A 1053 14.01 -21.64 -39.70
CA LYS A 1053 14.63 -21.00 -40.88
C LYS A 1053 15.76 -20.03 -40.53
N ARG A 1054 15.68 -19.38 -39.37
CA ARG A 1054 16.68 -18.42 -38.88
C ARG A 1054 17.79 -19.05 -38.05
N GLY A 1055 17.73 -20.37 -37.81
CA GLY A 1055 18.78 -21.11 -37.10
C GLY A 1055 18.95 -20.73 -35.63
N MET A 1056 17.89 -20.22 -34.98
CA MET A 1056 18.00 -19.53 -33.68
C MET A 1056 18.44 -20.44 -32.52
N PHE A 1057 18.16 -21.75 -32.56
CA PHE A 1057 18.31 -22.67 -31.41
C PHE A 1057 19.35 -23.81 -31.55
N GLY A 1058 19.98 -24.01 -32.72
CA GLY A 1058 20.95 -25.11 -32.91
C GLY A 1058 20.34 -26.53 -32.79
N SER A 1059 21.10 -27.56 -33.18
CA SER A 1059 20.58 -28.96 -33.29
C SER A 1059 20.45 -29.69 -31.94
N ALA A 1060 21.29 -29.36 -30.96
CA ALA A 1060 21.26 -29.98 -29.63
C ALA A 1060 20.14 -29.43 -28.72
N ALA A 1061 19.88 -28.11 -28.73
CA ALA A 1061 18.80 -27.51 -27.95
C ALA A 1061 17.39 -27.91 -28.47
N LYS A 1062 17.30 -28.35 -29.73
CA LYS A 1062 16.06 -28.85 -30.37
C LYS A 1062 15.40 -30.00 -29.60
N ARG A 1063 16.18 -31.00 -29.13
CA ARG A 1063 15.64 -32.18 -28.41
C ARG A 1063 15.07 -31.81 -27.04
N ASN A 1064 15.80 -30.98 -26.28
CA ASN A 1064 15.40 -30.59 -24.93
C ASN A 1064 14.28 -29.53 -24.93
N MET A 1065 14.19 -28.68 -25.97
CA MET A 1065 13.05 -27.76 -26.17
C MET A 1065 11.77 -28.48 -26.59
N LEU A 1066 11.85 -29.51 -27.44
CA LEU A 1066 10.70 -30.34 -27.80
C LEU A 1066 10.10 -31.03 -26.57
N TRP A 1067 10.94 -31.51 -25.66
CA TRP A 1067 10.51 -32.04 -24.37
C TRP A 1067 9.78 -30.99 -23.51
N LEU A 1068 10.38 -29.81 -23.32
CA LEU A 1068 9.81 -28.73 -22.50
C LEU A 1068 8.48 -28.20 -23.08
N LEU A 1069 8.40 -28.10 -24.41
CA LEU A 1069 7.21 -27.64 -25.12
C LEU A 1069 6.09 -28.69 -25.17
N ARG A 1070 6.38 -29.98 -25.41
CA ARG A 1070 5.37 -31.07 -25.41
C ARG A 1070 4.73 -31.24 -24.03
N ARG A 1071 5.49 -31.04 -22.96
CA ARG A 1071 4.99 -31.04 -21.58
C ARG A 1071 4.05 -29.85 -21.30
N ARG A 1072 4.36 -28.68 -21.87
CA ARG A 1072 3.51 -27.47 -21.81
C ARG A 1072 2.17 -27.64 -22.52
N GLU A 1073 2.06 -28.59 -23.44
CA GLU A 1073 0.83 -28.95 -24.15
C GLU A 1073 -0.03 -30.02 -23.46
N GLY A 1074 0.40 -30.54 -22.29
CA GLY A 1074 -0.37 -31.53 -21.52
C GLY A 1074 -0.37 -32.95 -22.11
N ARG A 1075 0.58 -33.31 -22.96
CA ARG A 1075 0.74 -34.70 -23.43
C ARG A 1075 1.47 -35.52 -22.36
N ASP A 1076 0.89 -36.64 -21.93
CA ASP A 1076 1.55 -37.59 -21.03
C ASP A 1076 2.81 -38.15 -21.70
N LEU A 1077 3.95 -37.94 -21.04
CA LEU A 1077 5.24 -38.49 -21.46
C LEU A 1077 5.35 -39.88 -20.84
N GLU A 1078 5.19 -40.94 -21.66
CA GLU A 1078 5.48 -42.29 -21.19
C GLU A 1078 6.96 -42.42 -20.83
N ALA A 1079 7.25 -42.99 -19.66
CA ALA A 1079 8.56 -42.99 -19.04
C ALA A 1079 9.65 -43.82 -19.76
N ASN A 1080 9.36 -44.44 -20.92
CA ASN A 1080 10.18 -45.53 -21.46
C ASN A 1080 10.69 -45.38 -22.91
N GLY A 1081 10.76 -44.19 -23.50
CA GLY A 1081 11.33 -44.07 -24.86
C GLY A 1081 11.95 -42.72 -25.19
N SER A 1082 13.29 -42.67 -25.25
CA SER A 1082 14.14 -41.66 -25.92
C SER A 1082 14.01 -40.15 -25.58
N ASP A 1083 13.02 -39.72 -24.80
CA ASP A 1083 12.70 -38.30 -24.53
C ASP A 1083 13.01 -37.86 -23.06
N ALA A 1084 13.86 -38.58 -22.32
CA ALA A 1084 14.34 -38.14 -21.01
C ALA A 1084 15.36 -36.99 -21.15
N ILE A 1085 15.33 -35.98 -20.26
CA ILE A 1085 16.48 -35.07 -20.09
C ILE A 1085 17.67 -35.98 -19.76
N VAL A 1086 18.72 -35.97 -20.58
CA VAL A 1086 20.03 -36.53 -20.20
C VAL A 1086 20.78 -35.37 -19.55
N PRO A 1087 20.91 -35.30 -18.21
CA PRO A 1087 21.82 -34.35 -17.60
C PRO A 1087 23.24 -34.79 -17.96
N ALA A 1088 24.15 -33.86 -18.23
CA ALA A 1088 25.57 -34.17 -18.18
C ALA A 1088 25.92 -34.69 -16.77
N GLU A 1089 26.84 -35.66 -16.65
CA GLU A 1089 27.26 -36.21 -15.35
C GLU A 1089 27.61 -35.06 -14.38
N GLY A 1090 26.94 -35.02 -13.23
CA GLY A 1090 27.15 -33.99 -12.20
C GLY A 1090 26.13 -32.86 -12.13
N ILE A 1091 25.14 -32.79 -13.02
CA ILE A 1091 24.08 -31.76 -12.97
C ILE A 1091 22.78 -32.32 -12.34
N VAL A 1092 22.39 -31.83 -11.17
CA VAL A 1092 21.09 -32.12 -10.56
C VAL A 1092 20.03 -31.17 -11.13
N VAL A 1093 19.04 -31.71 -11.84
CA VAL A 1093 17.93 -30.93 -12.42
C VAL A 1093 16.68 -31.11 -11.56
N GLU A 1094 16.24 -30.06 -10.86
CA GLU A 1094 14.99 -30.07 -10.10
C GLU A 1094 13.90 -29.31 -10.86
N VAL A 1095 12.76 -29.98 -11.14
CA VAL A 1095 11.60 -29.38 -11.83
C VAL A 1095 10.45 -29.27 -10.84
N VAL A 1096 10.12 -28.03 -10.42
CA VAL A 1096 9.07 -27.80 -9.41
C VAL A 1096 7.71 -27.63 -10.09
N LYS A 1097 6.81 -28.61 -9.93
CA LYS A 1097 5.42 -28.56 -10.45
C LYS A 1097 4.56 -27.58 -9.64
N GLY A 1098 3.76 -26.76 -10.32
CA GLY A 1098 2.73 -25.93 -9.68
C GLY A 1098 3.27 -24.79 -8.80
N ALA A 1099 4.52 -24.36 -9.04
CA ALA A 1099 5.12 -23.26 -8.31
C ALA A 1099 4.69 -21.91 -8.89
N ASN A 1100 3.80 -21.22 -8.18
CA ASN A 1100 3.62 -19.78 -8.30
C ASN A 1100 4.81 -19.11 -7.60
N HIS A 1101 5.15 -17.89 -8.03
CA HIS A 1101 6.32 -17.07 -7.65
C HIS A 1101 6.71 -17.06 -6.14
N PHE A 1102 5.79 -17.37 -5.23
CA PHE A 1102 5.97 -17.29 -3.77
C PHE A 1102 6.32 -18.62 -3.07
N ASN A 1103 5.98 -19.78 -3.63
CA ASN A 1103 6.06 -21.05 -2.89
C ASN A 1103 7.48 -21.62 -2.76
N LEU A 1104 8.40 -21.25 -3.65
CA LEU A 1104 9.81 -21.66 -3.60
C LEU A 1104 10.60 -20.89 -2.52
N MET A 1105 10.14 -19.70 -2.13
CA MET A 1105 10.85 -18.79 -1.21
C MET A 1105 10.40 -18.90 0.25
N GLN A 1106 9.44 -19.79 0.55
CA GLN A 1106 8.93 -20.05 1.91
C GLN A 1106 9.48 -21.33 2.54
N LYS A 1107 10.11 -22.23 1.78
CA LYS A 1107 10.75 -23.41 2.37
C LYS A 1107 12.19 -23.08 2.80
N PRO A 1108 12.55 -23.26 4.08
CA PRO A 1108 13.93 -23.09 4.52
C PRO A 1108 14.85 -24.04 3.73
N ALA A 1109 15.99 -23.54 3.26
CA ALA A 1109 17.03 -24.33 2.59
C ALA A 1109 17.68 -25.41 3.48
N VAL A 1110 17.22 -25.58 4.73
CA VAL A 1110 17.81 -26.50 5.72
C VAL A 1110 17.20 -27.90 5.65
N GLU A 1111 16.09 -28.11 4.94
CA GLU A 1111 15.50 -29.45 4.73
C GLU A 1111 15.68 -30.00 3.29
N ARG A 1112 16.78 -29.68 2.61
CA ARG A 1112 17.09 -30.27 1.29
C ARG A 1112 18.51 -30.76 1.18
#